data_AF-A0A016RS31-F1
#
_entry.id   AF-A0A016RS31-F1
#
_cell.length_a   1.000
_cell.length_b   1.000
_cell.length_c   1.000
_cell.angle_alpha   90.00
_cell.angle_beta   90.00
_cell.angle_gamma   90.00
#
_symmetry.space_group_name_H-M   'P 1'
#
loop_
_entity.id
_entity.type
_entity.pdbx_description
1 polymer ?
#
loop_
_entity_poly.entity_id
_entity_poly.type
_entity_poly.pdbx_seq_one_letter_code
_entity_poly.pdbx_strand_id
1 'polypeptide(L)'
;MLALRNTGRGVWEDEALTWLSCRLTPPKCVYRTVTKLFYEKHLSKTGSLPSLEKYLQDASLGVVQAINQIGDHVSIQNDATKFNQVRDKLSWYLLVVPRMTLDRLLKQSLENKLIVPGVMTIFRSCSALSEVLVKSEKMTSERVPILFDSVISIFEDETHKWTVPEEQDRLVYLLTSLCRRRRVAKENIEVTSAAQQPTAAVTEVSVLNGGMLLRLFVIPNLMKRAHETVMLKLLLRLVQNVGAKEIHVEWTKSIGESRSNAVRAPELLLLIVELFMEYESKRQQAYEICRTILKCLGEKLKGDSIVFEKDTIDFILFSLRRYQWWIRYAICSWFSHTLSSPAQQLPAGLFKSLAFEQQERCEQISVDFSFSPAECFFRSFFELAVFDVELAADFLQRGISVRPHEENIVEKIALALLESYEQTFSRQPVTSLAPLLLEFLRVLDPSQETSFTESLCESTFHGLRLIQHLLLLGTAVKLAYYKSSDKALNNCPRSKVAVTDTAHVAGELLQGFCELAKAHAEKEVVNLRRSRLPFPPEIKEDHLPPPQVTIRRDECVYAQLSTLFNVSCSFTRLVAQPPMALQVLINRLAELLFEVQGMRVGTFLDNLPSDHLKSNTVYAFAQSAHHKKQGDSSRQPNRTTRAPAGMVNTTGVTRVENGSCCVENELFDQSGLRTKGTNVEAVATARQINGMNLRRNAEKRLTNIENPANATNPTVIPSNQTNGDNSGRNTRKKRGTKHR
;
A
#
# COMPACT_ATOMS: atom_id res chain seq x y z
N MET A 1 -31.68 -27.63 44.82
CA MET A 1 -33.15 -27.73 44.85
C MET A 1 -33.70 -27.81 46.28
N LEU A 2 -33.31 -28.79 47.11
CA LEU A 2 -33.78 -28.85 48.51
C LEU A 2 -33.09 -27.88 49.50
N ALA A 3 -31.92 -27.32 49.15
CA ALA A 3 -31.20 -26.37 50.01
C ALA A 3 -31.61 -24.88 49.83
N LEU A 4 -32.44 -24.55 48.83
CA LEU A 4 -32.86 -23.17 48.54
C LEU A 4 -34.12 -22.74 49.29
N ARG A 5 -34.77 -23.64 50.03
CA ARG A 5 -36.09 -23.38 50.64
C ARG A 5 -36.07 -22.55 51.93
N ASN A 6 -34.89 -22.26 52.50
CA ASN A 6 -34.79 -21.78 53.90
C ASN A 6 -34.21 -20.37 54.10
N THR A 7 -34.00 -19.58 53.06
CA THR A 7 -33.60 -18.17 53.23
C THR A 7 -34.72 -17.26 52.77
N GLY A 8 -35.55 -16.81 53.71
CA GLY A 8 -36.71 -15.95 53.49
C GLY A 8 -36.38 -14.59 52.87
N ARG A 9 -36.13 -14.56 51.57
CA ARG A 9 -36.14 -13.36 50.72
C ARG A 9 -36.89 -13.67 49.44
N GLY A 10 -38.11 -13.12 49.34
CA GLY A 10 -38.76 -12.77 48.09
C GLY A 10 -39.32 -13.92 47.26
N VAL A 11 -40.64 -14.05 47.31
CA VAL A 11 -41.56 -14.86 46.46
C VAL A 11 -41.22 -14.84 44.94
N TRP A 12 -40.38 -13.91 44.47
CA TRP A 12 -40.00 -13.74 43.07
C TRP A 12 -38.74 -14.51 42.64
N GLU A 13 -37.80 -14.80 43.56
CA GLU A 13 -36.69 -15.72 43.25
C GLU A 13 -37.25 -17.12 43.02
N ASP A 14 -38.26 -17.51 43.81
CA ASP A 14 -39.02 -18.72 43.60
C ASP A 14 -39.78 -18.70 42.28
N GLU A 15 -40.48 -17.64 41.86
CA GLU A 15 -41.17 -17.63 40.55
C GLU A 15 -40.21 -17.71 39.35
N ALA A 16 -39.07 -17.01 39.38
CA ALA A 16 -38.07 -17.09 38.33
C ALA A 16 -37.40 -18.48 38.27
N LEU A 17 -37.08 -19.07 39.43
CA LEU A 17 -36.55 -20.44 39.53
C LEU A 17 -37.59 -21.50 39.17
N THR A 18 -38.87 -21.27 39.46
CA THR A 18 -39.98 -22.19 39.14
C THR A 18 -40.28 -22.17 37.64
N TRP A 19 -40.21 -21.01 36.99
CA TRP A 19 -40.30 -20.90 35.52
C TRP A 19 -39.08 -21.49 34.80
N LEU A 20 -37.87 -21.35 35.37
CA LEU A 20 -36.64 -21.97 34.85
C LEU A 20 -36.58 -23.50 35.10
N SER A 21 -37.31 -24.00 36.09
CA SER A 21 -37.43 -25.42 36.45
C SER A 21 -38.33 -26.21 35.48
N CYS A 22 -39.18 -25.55 34.71
CA CYS A 22 -39.97 -26.20 33.67
C CYS A 22 -39.07 -26.59 32.49
N ARG A 23 -38.81 -27.90 32.34
CA ARG A 23 -38.10 -28.56 31.22
C ARG A 23 -38.85 -28.44 29.88
N LEU A 24 -39.17 -27.22 29.46
CA LEU A 24 -39.63 -26.93 28.12
C LEU A 24 -38.73 -25.84 27.60
N THR A 25 -37.87 -26.19 26.64
CA THR A 25 -37.11 -25.26 25.82
C THR A 25 -38.07 -24.17 25.32
N PRO A 26 -38.01 -22.94 25.86
CA PRO A 26 -38.86 -21.88 25.35
C PRO A 26 -38.45 -21.64 23.89
N PRO A 27 -39.38 -21.25 23.01
CA PRO A 27 -39.01 -20.79 21.67
C PRO A 27 -37.90 -19.74 21.78
N LYS A 28 -36.90 -19.74 20.89
CA LYS A 28 -35.73 -18.83 20.92
C LYS A 28 -36.10 -17.35 21.16
N CYS A 29 -37.29 -16.93 20.73
CA CYS A 29 -37.82 -15.57 20.95
C CYS A 29 -38.19 -15.25 22.41
N VAL A 30 -38.63 -16.23 23.20
CA VAL A 30 -39.05 -16.02 24.60
C VAL A 30 -37.83 -15.85 25.50
N TYR A 31 -36.79 -16.66 25.28
CA TYR A 31 -35.54 -16.58 26.06
C TYR A 31 -34.85 -15.20 25.94
N ARG A 32 -34.83 -14.62 24.74
CA ARG A 32 -34.28 -13.27 24.49
C ARG A 32 -34.97 -12.21 25.34
N THR A 33 -36.29 -12.13 25.25
CA THR A 33 -37.10 -11.11 25.92
C THR A 33 -37.02 -11.26 27.44
N VAL A 34 -37.06 -12.49 27.94
CA VAL A 34 -36.95 -12.78 29.38
C VAL A 34 -35.59 -12.36 29.94
N THR A 35 -34.49 -12.74 29.28
CA THR A 35 -33.13 -12.37 29.73
C THR A 35 -32.94 -10.86 29.75
N LYS A 36 -33.44 -10.15 28.71
CA LYS A 36 -33.38 -8.69 28.65
C LYS A 36 -34.14 -8.03 29.81
N LEU A 37 -35.42 -8.40 29.99
CA LEU A 37 -36.26 -7.86 31.06
C LEU A 37 -35.68 -8.18 32.45
N PHE A 38 -35.10 -9.38 32.62
CA PHE A 38 -34.44 -9.77 33.86
C PHE A 38 -33.25 -8.84 34.17
N TYR A 39 -32.35 -8.60 33.21
CA TYR A 39 -31.23 -7.69 33.42
C TYR A 39 -31.67 -6.25 33.64
N GLU A 40 -32.59 -5.72 32.85
CA GLU A 40 -33.09 -4.34 33.00
C GLU A 40 -33.74 -4.14 34.38
N LYS A 41 -34.54 -5.11 34.83
CA LYS A 41 -35.16 -5.07 36.16
C LYS A 41 -34.11 -5.15 37.26
N HIS A 42 -33.12 -6.02 37.15
CA HIS A 42 -32.05 -6.12 38.14
C HIS A 42 -31.21 -4.84 38.21
N LEU A 43 -30.80 -4.30 37.05
CA LEU A 43 -30.06 -3.03 36.94
C LEU A 43 -30.85 -1.86 37.52
N SER A 44 -32.17 -1.79 37.28
CA SER A 44 -33.02 -0.73 37.84
C SER A 44 -33.12 -0.77 39.37
N LYS A 45 -33.00 -1.97 39.98
CA LYS A 45 -33.15 -2.18 41.42
C LYS A 45 -31.84 -2.08 42.18
N THR A 46 -30.78 -2.71 41.68
CA THR A 46 -29.50 -2.86 42.39
C THR A 46 -28.38 -2.02 41.77
N GLY A 47 -28.59 -1.43 40.59
CA GLY A 47 -27.54 -0.74 39.83
C GLY A 47 -26.49 -1.67 39.22
N SER A 48 -26.64 -2.99 39.37
CA SER A 48 -25.66 -4.00 38.98
C SER A 48 -26.32 -5.18 38.27
N LEU A 49 -25.52 -5.91 37.47
CA LEU A 49 -25.96 -7.14 36.85
C LEU A 49 -26.19 -8.24 37.90
N PRO A 50 -27.09 -9.21 37.63
CA PRO A 50 -27.33 -10.31 38.54
C PRO A 50 -26.02 -11.05 38.84
N SER A 51 -25.82 -11.41 40.10
CA SER A 51 -24.72 -12.26 40.54
C SER A 51 -25.25 -13.23 41.58
N LEU A 52 -25.74 -14.37 41.09
CA LEU A 52 -26.24 -15.46 41.93
C LEU A 52 -25.14 -16.48 42.25
N GLU A 53 -23.86 -16.09 42.14
CA GLU A 53 -22.70 -16.95 42.39
C GLU A 53 -22.77 -17.62 43.77
N LYS A 54 -23.25 -16.88 44.79
CA LYS A 54 -23.41 -17.39 46.16
C LYS A 54 -24.37 -18.57 46.28
N TYR A 55 -25.25 -18.76 45.31
CA TYR A 55 -26.25 -19.83 45.29
C TYR A 55 -25.82 -21.01 44.40
N LEU A 56 -24.67 -20.91 43.75
CA LEU A 56 -24.11 -21.92 42.87
C LEU A 56 -22.85 -22.53 43.50
N GLN A 57 -22.86 -23.84 43.70
CA GLN A 57 -21.62 -24.54 44.07
C GLN A 57 -20.63 -24.46 42.91
N ASP A 58 -19.46 -23.88 43.17
CA ASP A 58 -18.33 -23.74 42.24
C ASP A 58 -18.70 -23.26 40.83
N ALA A 59 -19.49 -22.18 40.73
CA ALA A 59 -19.91 -21.58 39.45
C ALA A 59 -18.73 -21.36 38.48
N SER A 60 -17.61 -20.88 39.03
CA SER A 60 -16.32 -20.74 38.37
C SER A 60 -15.91 -22.02 37.61
N LEU A 61 -15.79 -23.14 38.33
CA LEU A 61 -15.34 -24.41 37.75
C LEU A 61 -16.36 -24.91 36.72
N GLY A 62 -17.65 -24.78 37.01
CA GLY A 62 -18.73 -25.19 36.11
C GLY A 62 -18.71 -24.44 34.77
N VAL A 63 -18.41 -23.14 34.77
CA VAL A 63 -18.25 -22.33 33.55
C VAL A 63 -17.03 -22.81 32.75
N VAL A 64 -15.88 -23.01 33.38
CA VAL A 64 -14.65 -23.46 32.68
C VAL A 64 -14.85 -24.83 32.03
N GLN A 65 -15.46 -25.76 32.75
CA GLN A 65 -15.79 -27.08 32.22
C GLN A 65 -16.73 -26.99 31.02
N ALA A 66 -17.72 -26.07 31.04
CA ALA A 66 -18.61 -25.87 29.91
C ALA A 66 -17.89 -25.24 28.70
N ILE A 67 -16.97 -24.30 28.92
CA ILE A 67 -16.17 -23.68 27.85
C ILE A 67 -15.26 -24.71 27.16
N ASN A 68 -14.62 -25.58 27.94
CA ASN A 68 -13.74 -26.63 27.41
C ASN A 68 -14.47 -27.65 26.51
N GLN A 69 -15.81 -27.69 26.57
CA GLN A 69 -16.64 -28.58 25.75
C GLN A 69 -17.11 -27.94 24.44
N ILE A 70 -16.82 -26.66 24.16
CA ILE A 70 -17.24 -25.95 22.94
C ILE A 70 -16.67 -26.61 21.67
N GLY A 71 -15.40 -27.03 21.72
CA GLY A 71 -14.69 -27.59 20.57
C GLY A 71 -14.32 -26.56 19.49
N ASP A 72 -13.63 -27.01 18.46
CA ASP A 72 -13.31 -26.22 17.27
C ASP A 72 -14.46 -26.21 16.23
N HIS A 73 -14.30 -25.47 15.13
CA HIS A 73 -15.32 -25.38 14.09
C HIS A 73 -15.72 -26.73 13.49
N VAL A 74 -14.78 -27.67 13.35
CA VAL A 74 -15.04 -29.00 12.77
C VAL A 74 -15.87 -29.84 13.73
N SER A 75 -15.52 -29.86 15.00
CA SER A 75 -16.27 -30.58 16.04
C SER A 75 -17.69 -30.01 16.23
N ILE A 76 -17.87 -28.69 16.11
CA ILE A 76 -19.20 -28.06 16.16
C ILE A 76 -20.09 -28.53 14.99
N GLN A 77 -19.51 -28.68 13.79
CA GLN A 77 -20.25 -29.16 12.62
C GLN A 77 -20.57 -30.66 12.68
N ASN A 78 -19.66 -31.46 13.22
CA ASN A 78 -19.81 -32.91 13.30
C ASN A 78 -20.79 -33.35 14.39
N ASP A 79 -20.91 -32.60 15.49
CA ASP A 79 -21.79 -32.95 16.62
C ASP A 79 -22.59 -31.72 17.11
N ALA A 80 -23.57 -31.32 16.29
CA ALA A 80 -24.41 -30.17 16.57
C ALA A 80 -25.28 -30.34 17.84
N THR A 81 -25.65 -31.58 18.20
CA THR A 81 -26.47 -31.83 19.40
C THR A 81 -25.68 -31.63 20.67
N LYS A 82 -24.44 -32.12 20.74
CA LYS A 82 -23.51 -31.83 21.84
C LYS A 82 -23.24 -30.34 21.95
N PHE A 83 -22.98 -29.65 20.84
CA PHE A 83 -22.78 -28.21 20.87
C PHE A 83 -24.01 -27.45 21.37
N ASN A 84 -25.23 -27.86 20.97
CA ASN A 84 -26.46 -27.26 21.48
C ASN A 84 -26.60 -27.41 23.00
N GLN A 85 -26.25 -28.56 23.58
CA GLN A 85 -26.26 -28.77 25.03
C GLN A 85 -25.26 -27.84 25.75
N VAL A 86 -24.05 -27.71 25.21
CA VAL A 86 -23.02 -26.80 25.73
C VAL A 86 -23.50 -25.35 25.65
N ARG A 87 -24.08 -24.94 24.52
CA ARG A 87 -24.65 -23.61 24.31
C ARG A 87 -25.75 -23.31 25.32
N ASP A 88 -26.67 -24.24 25.55
CA ASP A 88 -27.80 -24.03 26.46
C ASP A 88 -27.30 -23.91 27.92
N LYS A 89 -26.31 -24.73 28.31
CA LYS A 89 -25.65 -24.62 29.62
C LYS A 89 -24.93 -23.28 29.80
N LEU A 90 -24.19 -22.81 28.79
CA LEU A 90 -23.52 -21.51 28.83
C LEU A 90 -24.50 -20.33 28.80
N SER A 91 -25.62 -20.47 28.08
CA SER A 91 -26.68 -19.44 28.09
C SER A 91 -27.28 -19.29 29.49
N TRP A 92 -27.50 -20.40 30.20
CA TRP A 92 -27.93 -20.36 31.59
C TRP A 92 -26.92 -19.65 32.51
N TYR A 93 -25.63 -19.93 32.37
CA TYR A 93 -24.59 -19.20 33.12
C TYR A 93 -24.55 -17.71 32.75
N LEU A 94 -24.76 -17.37 31.48
CA LEU A 94 -24.89 -15.98 31.07
C LEU A 94 -26.07 -15.29 31.78
N LEU A 95 -27.22 -15.96 31.93
CA LEU A 95 -28.37 -15.41 32.65
C LEU A 95 -28.10 -15.18 34.15
N VAL A 96 -27.44 -16.13 34.80
CA VAL A 96 -27.33 -16.21 36.27
C VAL A 96 -26.08 -15.50 36.82
N VAL A 97 -24.96 -15.56 36.09
CA VAL A 97 -23.68 -14.92 36.41
C VAL A 97 -23.03 -14.31 35.15
N PRO A 98 -23.65 -13.30 34.51
CA PRO A 98 -23.24 -12.75 33.20
C PRO A 98 -21.79 -12.29 33.13
N ARG A 99 -21.34 -11.43 34.07
CA ARG A 99 -19.98 -10.84 34.02
C ARG A 99 -18.89 -11.90 34.04
N MET A 100 -18.91 -12.79 35.03
CA MET A 100 -17.92 -13.86 35.15
C MET A 100 -17.91 -14.77 33.91
N THR A 101 -19.10 -15.10 33.39
CA THR A 101 -19.22 -16.00 32.23
C THR A 101 -18.68 -15.35 30.96
N LEU A 102 -19.00 -14.08 30.72
CA LEU A 102 -18.48 -13.30 29.60
C LEU A 102 -16.96 -13.16 29.66
N ASP A 103 -16.43 -12.77 30.82
CA ASP A 103 -14.99 -12.55 30.98
C ASP A 103 -14.20 -13.82 30.72
N ARG A 104 -14.70 -14.98 31.18
CA ARG A 104 -14.06 -16.27 30.91
C ARG A 104 -14.18 -16.70 29.45
N LEU A 105 -15.34 -16.51 28.82
CA LEU A 105 -15.51 -16.83 27.40
C LEU A 105 -14.58 -16.00 26.53
N LEU A 106 -14.43 -14.71 26.82
CA LEU A 106 -13.55 -13.80 26.09
C LEU A 106 -12.08 -14.12 26.36
N LYS A 107 -11.66 -14.33 27.61
CA LYS A 107 -10.27 -14.72 27.95
C LYS A 107 -9.88 -16.05 27.32
N GLN A 108 -10.74 -17.06 27.40
CA GLN A 108 -10.45 -18.35 26.76
C GLN A 108 -10.40 -18.23 25.23
N SER A 109 -11.17 -17.32 24.64
CA SER A 109 -11.11 -17.03 23.20
C SER A 109 -9.80 -16.36 22.78
N LEU A 110 -9.17 -15.59 23.68
CA LEU A 110 -7.84 -15.02 23.48
C LEU A 110 -6.75 -16.08 23.61
N GLU A 111 -6.92 -17.06 24.49
CA GLU A 111 -5.97 -18.18 24.61
C GLU A 111 -6.12 -19.21 23.48
N ASN A 112 -7.36 -19.46 23.02
CA ASN A 112 -7.66 -20.44 21.99
C ASN A 112 -8.54 -19.84 20.88
N LYS A 113 -7.92 -19.51 19.76
CA LYS A 113 -8.60 -18.93 18.58
C LYS A 113 -9.64 -19.88 17.96
N LEU A 114 -9.53 -21.19 18.17
CA LEU A 114 -10.37 -22.21 17.53
C LEU A 114 -11.81 -22.22 18.07
N ILE A 115 -12.02 -21.79 19.31
CA ILE A 115 -13.36 -21.77 19.93
C ILE A 115 -14.18 -20.53 19.56
N VAL A 116 -13.55 -19.49 18.98
CA VAL A 116 -14.20 -18.22 18.64
C VAL A 116 -15.50 -18.40 17.83
N PRO A 117 -15.57 -19.25 16.79
CA PRO A 117 -16.82 -19.48 16.06
C PRO A 117 -17.97 -20.02 16.93
N GLY A 118 -17.66 -20.92 17.87
CA GLY A 118 -18.62 -21.44 18.85
C GLY A 118 -19.09 -20.34 19.81
N VAL A 119 -18.16 -19.55 20.33
CA VAL A 119 -18.46 -18.40 21.20
C VAL A 119 -19.34 -17.37 20.49
N MET A 120 -19.08 -17.05 19.21
CA MET A 120 -19.95 -16.16 18.43
C MET A 120 -21.37 -16.71 18.32
N THR A 121 -21.53 -18.03 18.15
CA THR A 121 -22.86 -18.67 18.05
C THR A 121 -23.62 -18.61 19.38
N ILE A 122 -22.92 -18.76 20.50
CA ILE A 122 -23.47 -18.59 21.85
C ILE A 122 -23.93 -17.13 22.05
N PHE A 123 -23.08 -16.15 21.75
CA PHE A 123 -23.43 -14.74 21.90
C PHE A 123 -24.59 -14.31 21.01
N ARG A 124 -24.66 -14.79 19.75
CA ARG A 124 -25.82 -14.54 18.87
C ARG A 124 -27.12 -15.12 19.42
N SER A 125 -27.05 -16.19 20.20
CA SER A 125 -28.22 -16.80 20.85
C SER A 125 -28.71 -15.98 22.06
N CYS A 126 -27.88 -15.06 22.57
CA CYS A 126 -28.19 -14.19 23.71
C CYS A 126 -28.01 -12.71 23.34
N SER A 127 -28.90 -12.16 22.51
CA SER A 127 -28.79 -10.76 22.06
C SER A 127 -28.98 -9.73 23.19
N ALA A 128 -29.50 -10.14 24.36
CA ALA A 128 -29.55 -9.28 25.55
C ALA A 128 -28.16 -8.74 25.94
N LEU A 129 -27.08 -9.46 25.61
CA LEU A 129 -25.70 -9.04 25.86
C LEU A 129 -25.28 -7.80 25.05
N SER A 130 -25.89 -7.59 23.89
CA SER A 130 -25.62 -6.45 23.02
C SER A 130 -26.68 -5.34 23.12
N GLU A 131 -27.86 -5.64 23.65
CA GLU A 131 -28.97 -4.69 23.81
C GLU A 131 -29.02 -4.00 25.17
N VAL A 132 -28.68 -4.72 26.26
CA VAL A 132 -28.78 -4.17 27.61
C VAL A 132 -27.60 -3.26 27.90
N LEU A 133 -27.89 -2.01 28.23
CA LEU A 133 -26.90 -0.97 28.46
C LEU A 133 -26.55 -0.85 29.96
N VAL A 134 -25.27 -0.96 30.27
CA VAL A 134 -24.70 -0.80 31.62
C VAL A 134 -23.88 0.49 31.70
N LYS A 135 -23.84 1.10 32.88
CA LYS A 135 -22.88 2.17 33.17
C LYS A 135 -21.53 1.51 33.42
N SER A 136 -20.58 1.69 32.50
CA SER A 136 -19.23 1.18 32.69
C SER A 136 -18.54 1.95 33.81
N GLU A 137 -17.84 1.25 34.71
CA GLU A 137 -17.02 1.89 35.74
C GLU A 137 -15.77 2.56 35.12
N LYS A 138 -15.34 2.07 33.95
CA LYS A 138 -14.13 2.49 33.23
C LYS A 138 -14.41 3.60 32.19
N MET A 139 -15.68 3.87 31.84
CA MET A 139 -16.07 4.96 30.95
C MET A 139 -17.02 5.97 31.63
N THR A 140 -16.67 7.25 31.57
CA THR A 140 -17.29 8.28 32.40
C THR A 140 -18.58 8.89 31.86
N SER A 141 -19.02 8.58 30.64
CA SER A 141 -20.04 9.41 29.94
C SER A 141 -21.17 8.68 29.18
N GLU A 142 -21.02 7.42 28.75
CA GLU A 142 -22.07 6.69 28.02
C GLU A 142 -22.37 5.32 28.63
N ARG A 143 -23.66 4.90 28.57
CA ARG A 143 -24.01 3.50 28.86
C ARG A 143 -23.65 2.64 27.66
N VAL A 144 -23.01 1.51 27.90
CA VAL A 144 -22.50 0.61 26.87
C VAL A 144 -23.09 -0.80 27.02
N PRO A 145 -23.18 -1.60 25.96
CA PRO A 145 -23.61 -2.98 26.07
C PRO A 145 -22.75 -3.78 27.05
N ILE A 146 -23.33 -4.74 27.76
CA ILE A 146 -22.63 -5.60 28.74
C ILE A 146 -21.38 -6.23 28.11
N LEU A 147 -21.50 -6.77 26.89
CA LEU A 147 -20.39 -7.37 26.19
C LEU A 147 -19.25 -6.38 25.91
N PHE A 148 -19.59 -5.12 25.64
CA PHE A 148 -18.61 -4.06 25.41
C PHE A 148 -17.86 -3.69 26.69
N ASP A 149 -18.57 -3.62 27.82
CA ASP A 149 -17.99 -3.40 29.15
C ASP A 149 -16.96 -4.48 29.50
N SER A 150 -17.28 -5.76 29.27
CA SER A 150 -16.33 -6.87 29.46
C SER A 150 -15.10 -6.77 28.54
N VAL A 151 -15.28 -6.38 27.27
CA VAL A 151 -14.15 -6.16 26.33
C VAL A 151 -13.20 -5.07 26.85
N ILE A 152 -13.74 -3.95 27.32
CA ILE A 152 -12.93 -2.87 27.91
C ILE A 152 -12.21 -3.38 29.16
N SER A 153 -12.91 -4.12 30.03
CA SER A 153 -12.28 -4.59 31.25
C SER A 153 -11.09 -5.49 30.96
N ILE A 154 -11.25 -6.48 30.09
CA ILE A 154 -10.16 -7.41 29.72
C ILE A 154 -8.99 -6.65 29.09
N PHE A 155 -9.27 -5.68 28.23
CA PHE A 155 -8.21 -4.88 27.60
C PHE A 155 -7.38 -4.12 28.63
N GLU A 156 -8.02 -3.49 29.62
CA GLU A 156 -7.31 -2.75 30.66
C GLU A 156 -6.61 -3.67 31.67
N ASP A 157 -7.21 -4.81 32.00
CA ASP A 157 -6.67 -5.75 33.00
C ASP A 157 -5.45 -6.51 32.46
N GLU A 158 -5.35 -6.71 31.13
CA GLU A 158 -4.29 -7.49 30.47
C GLU A 158 -3.32 -6.63 29.62
N THR A 159 -3.15 -5.35 29.97
CA THR A 159 -2.27 -4.39 29.26
C THR A 159 -0.88 -4.92 28.89
N HIS A 160 -0.27 -5.74 29.75
CA HIS A 160 1.03 -6.35 29.50
C HIS A 160 1.04 -7.29 28.28
N LYS A 161 -0.05 -8.02 28.02
CA LYS A 161 -0.14 -8.98 26.90
C LYS A 161 -0.11 -8.29 25.55
N TRP A 162 -0.58 -7.04 25.45
CA TRP A 162 -0.69 -6.32 24.19
C TRP A 162 0.64 -5.80 23.64
N THR A 163 1.75 -6.08 24.32
CA THR A 163 3.10 -5.88 23.78
C THR A 163 3.54 -7.02 22.85
N VAL A 164 2.94 -8.21 23.00
CA VAL A 164 3.29 -9.43 22.26
C VAL A 164 2.50 -9.50 20.94
N PRO A 165 3.16 -9.54 19.76
CA PRO A 165 2.48 -9.51 18.46
C PRO A 165 1.39 -10.56 18.26
N GLU A 166 1.61 -11.79 18.75
CA GLU A 166 0.65 -12.89 18.63
C GLU A 166 -0.63 -12.63 19.42
N GLU A 167 -0.52 -12.12 20.64
CA GLU A 167 -1.67 -11.75 21.48
C GLU A 167 -2.44 -10.57 20.88
N GLN A 168 -1.74 -9.61 20.27
CA GLN A 168 -2.39 -8.53 19.51
C GLN A 168 -3.25 -9.08 18.37
N ASP A 169 -2.73 -10.04 17.62
CA ASP A 169 -3.44 -10.62 16.48
C ASP A 169 -4.64 -11.46 16.92
N ARG A 170 -4.57 -12.13 18.09
CA ARG A 170 -5.71 -12.84 18.69
C ARG A 170 -6.80 -11.87 19.16
N LEU A 171 -6.43 -10.77 19.82
CA LEU A 171 -7.36 -9.72 20.20
C LEU A 171 -8.05 -9.09 18.98
N VAL A 172 -7.26 -8.71 17.96
CA VAL A 172 -7.78 -8.15 16.71
C VAL A 172 -8.76 -9.14 16.05
N TYR A 173 -8.42 -10.43 16.00
CA TYR A 173 -9.29 -11.45 15.44
C TYR A 173 -10.61 -11.60 16.22
N LEU A 174 -10.56 -11.65 17.54
CA LEU A 174 -11.75 -11.77 18.40
C LEU A 174 -12.69 -10.58 18.21
N LEU A 175 -12.17 -9.35 18.33
CA LEU A 175 -12.96 -8.13 18.22
C LEU A 175 -13.54 -7.93 16.81
N THR A 176 -12.77 -8.26 15.78
CA THR A 176 -13.27 -8.25 14.40
C THR A 176 -14.38 -9.30 14.22
N SER A 177 -14.24 -10.49 14.83
CA SER A 177 -15.25 -11.56 14.74
C SER A 177 -16.57 -11.19 15.40
N LEU A 178 -16.52 -10.46 16.52
CA LEU A 178 -17.71 -9.92 17.19
C LEU A 178 -18.50 -8.95 16.32
N CYS A 179 -17.81 -8.18 15.47
CA CYS A 179 -18.41 -7.13 14.64
C CYS A 179 -18.88 -7.62 13.26
N ARG A 180 -18.43 -8.81 12.82
CA ARG A 180 -18.72 -9.33 11.48
C ARG A 180 -20.17 -9.78 11.34
N ARG A 181 -20.79 -9.39 10.23
CA ARG A 181 -22.07 -9.91 9.72
C ARG A 181 -21.88 -10.49 8.32
N ARG A 182 -22.76 -11.40 7.90
CA ARG A 182 -22.78 -11.88 6.50
C ARG A 182 -23.35 -10.78 5.61
N ARG A 183 -22.70 -10.50 4.49
CA ARG A 183 -23.22 -9.60 3.45
C ARG A 183 -24.52 -10.17 2.92
N VAL A 184 -25.57 -9.36 2.95
CA VAL A 184 -26.76 -9.62 2.13
C VAL A 184 -26.32 -9.30 0.71
N ALA A 185 -26.16 -10.33 -0.13
CA ALA A 185 -25.92 -10.10 -1.54
C ALA A 185 -27.10 -9.24 -2.06
N LYS A 186 -26.80 -8.03 -2.55
CA LYS A 186 -27.73 -7.31 -3.43
C LYS A 186 -27.71 -8.06 -4.76
N GLU A 187 -28.30 -9.24 -4.82
CA GLU A 187 -28.68 -9.83 -6.09
C GLU A 187 -29.85 -9.03 -6.62
N ASN A 188 -29.66 -8.49 -7.83
CA ASN A 188 -30.72 -7.93 -8.64
C ASN A 188 -31.88 -8.94 -8.67
N ILE A 189 -33.07 -8.48 -8.28
CA ILE A 189 -34.31 -9.21 -8.50
C ILE A 189 -34.56 -9.18 -10.00
N GLU A 190 -33.86 -10.04 -10.75
CA GLU A 190 -34.30 -10.45 -12.07
C GLU A 190 -35.11 -11.74 -11.90
N VAL A 191 -36.35 -11.61 -12.34
CA VAL A 191 -37.35 -12.67 -12.42
C VAL A 191 -36.77 -13.83 -13.23
N THR A 192 -36.42 -14.92 -12.58
CA THR A 192 -36.53 -16.25 -13.20
C THR A 192 -36.96 -17.27 -12.15
N SER A 193 -38.19 -17.70 -12.32
CA SER A 193 -38.81 -18.87 -11.70
C SER A 193 -38.01 -20.14 -12.02
N ALA A 194 -37.62 -20.90 -10.99
CA ALA A 194 -38.01 -22.31 -10.80
C ALA A 194 -37.18 -22.98 -9.70
N ALA A 195 -37.89 -23.40 -8.64
CA ALA A 195 -37.64 -24.60 -7.84
C ALA A 195 -36.21 -24.90 -7.35
N GLN A 196 -35.75 -24.15 -6.34
CA GLN A 196 -35.01 -24.75 -5.21
C GLN A 196 -35.53 -24.14 -3.91
N GLN A 197 -36.00 -24.98 -2.99
CA GLN A 197 -36.42 -24.57 -1.65
C GLN A 197 -35.27 -23.83 -0.96
N PRO A 198 -35.47 -22.58 -0.49
CA PRO A 198 -34.47 -21.91 0.32
C PRO A 198 -34.53 -22.53 1.71
N THR A 199 -33.54 -23.36 2.07
CA THR A 199 -33.20 -23.56 3.48
C THR A 199 -32.95 -22.17 4.05
N ALA A 200 -33.81 -21.73 4.97
CA ALA A 200 -33.80 -20.38 5.53
C ALA A 200 -32.40 -20.01 6.03
N ALA A 201 -31.65 -19.29 5.21
CA ALA A 201 -30.34 -18.77 5.56
C ALA A 201 -30.55 -17.69 6.62
N VAL A 202 -30.42 -18.07 7.89
CA VAL A 202 -30.44 -17.15 9.02
C VAL A 202 -29.40 -16.06 8.74
N THR A 203 -29.85 -14.83 8.55
CA THR A 203 -29.00 -13.66 8.39
C THR A 203 -28.11 -13.55 9.63
N GLU A 204 -26.81 -13.81 9.50
CA GLU A 204 -25.87 -13.68 10.63
C GLU A 204 -25.82 -12.20 11.04
N VAL A 205 -26.53 -11.86 12.12
CA VAL A 205 -26.47 -10.53 12.76
C VAL A 205 -25.14 -10.40 13.51
N SER A 206 -24.53 -9.21 13.45
CA SER A 206 -23.32 -8.88 14.22
C SER A 206 -23.61 -8.94 15.72
N VAL A 207 -22.69 -9.51 16.51
CA VAL A 207 -22.84 -9.57 17.96
C VAL A 207 -22.63 -8.19 18.58
N LEU A 208 -21.62 -7.46 18.12
CA LEU A 208 -21.28 -6.11 18.56
C LEU A 208 -21.37 -5.13 17.39
N ASN A 209 -21.83 -3.91 17.67
CA ASN A 209 -21.83 -2.84 16.68
C ASN A 209 -20.39 -2.35 16.41
N GLY A 210 -19.92 -2.51 15.17
CA GLY A 210 -18.56 -2.10 14.78
C GLY A 210 -18.31 -0.59 14.87
N GLY A 211 -19.33 0.23 14.64
CA GLY A 211 -19.27 1.69 14.82
C GLY A 211 -19.07 2.09 16.29
N MET A 212 -19.73 1.39 17.22
CA MET A 212 -19.52 1.60 18.66
C MET A 212 -18.09 1.23 19.08
N LEU A 213 -17.59 0.08 18.63
CA LEU A 213 -16.20 -0.33 18.89
C LEU A 213 -15.21 0.70 18.34
N LEU A 214 -15.46 1.24 17.15
CA LEU A 214 -14.60 2.24 16.57
C LEU A 214 -14.63 3.57 17.36
N ARG A 215 -15.82 4.07 17.70
CA ARG A 215 -16.04 5.36 18.38
C ARG A 215 -15.56 5.36 19.83
N LEU A 216 -15.87 4.31 20.59
CA LEU A 216 -15.67 4.29 22.04
C LEU A 216 -14.37 3.59 22.45
N PHE A 217 -13.85 2.66 21.65
CA PHE A 217 -12.66 1.89 22.00
C PHE A 217 -11.46 2.27 21.14
N VAL A 218 -11.56 2.17 19.81
CA VAL A 218 -10.40 2.34 18.93
C VAL A 218 -9.92 3.79 18.87
N ILE A 219 -10.81 4.73 18.53
CA ILE A 219 -10.44 6.15 18.38
C ILE A 219 -9.88 6.73 19.69
N PRO A 220 -10.50 6.54 20.87
CA PRO A 220 -9.96 7.07 22.12
C PRO A 220 -8.58 6.49 22.47
N ASN A 221 -8.34 5.19 22.22
CA ASN A 221 -7.03 4.59 22.48
C ASN A 221 -5.96 5.08 21.49
N LEU A 222 -6.31 5.30 20.21
CA LEU A 222 -5.41 5.97 19.25
C LEU A 222 -5.06 7.39 19.72
N MET A 223 -6.04 8.17 20.19
CA MET A 223 -5.82 9.54 20.67
C MET A 223 -4.95 9.58 21.93
N LYS A 224 -5.16 8.65 22.86
CA LYS A 224 -4.37 8.45 24.08
C LYS A 224 -3.00 7.82 23.84
N ARG A 225 -2.69 7.41 22.59
CA ARG A 225 -1.42 6.75 22.24
C ARG A 225 -1.22 5.40 22.95
N ALA A 226 -2.31 4.75 23.34
CA ALA A 226 -2.30 3.46 24.04
C ALA A 226 -2.34 2.31 23.01
N HIS A 227 -1.33 1.44 23.05
CA HIS A 227 -1.21 0.26 22.17
C HIS A 227 -1.51 0.58 20.68
N GLU A 228 -0.95 1.68 20.16
CA GLU A 228 -1.30 2.27 18.87
C GLU A 228 -1.30 1.27 17.72
N THR A 229 -0.27 0.43 17.62
CA THR A 229 -0.16 -0.60 16.56
C THR A 229 -1.35 -1.56 16.59
N VAL A 230 -1.83 -1.95 17.78
CA VAL A 230 -3.00 -2.83 17.94
C VAL A 230 -4.26 -2.14 17.48
N MET A 231 -4.43 -0.86 17.86
CA MET A 231 -5.59 -0.07 17.47
C MET A 231 -5.62 0.22 15.97
N LEU A 232 -4.46 0.47 15.36
CA LEU A 232 -4.32 0.60 13.91
C LEU A 232 -4.63 -0.72 13.19
N LYS A 233 -4.09 -1.86 13.66
CA LYS A 233 -4.45 -3.19 13.12
C LYS A 233 -5.95 -3.46 13.24
N LEU A 234 -6.56 -3.13 14.37
CA LEU A 234 -8.00 -3.30 14.59
C LEU A 234 -8.81 -2.39 13.67
N LEU A 235 -8.49 -1.09 13.61
CA LEU A 235 -9.12 -0.15 12.67
C LEU A 235 -9.05 -0.66 11.24
N LEU A 236 -7.87 -1.11 10.80
CA LEU A 236 -7.69 -1.68 9.47
C LEU A 236 -8.66 -2.84 9.23
N ARG A 237 -8.79 -3.78 10.17
CA ARG A 237 -9.74 -4.89 10.04
C ARG A 237 -11.21 -4.46 10.10
N LEU A 238 -11.54 -3.38 10.81
CA LEU A 238 -12.90 -2.83 10.86
C LEU A 238 -13.30 -2.12 9.57
N VAL A 239 -12.36 -1.49 8.86
CA VAL A 239 -12.63 -0.84 7.56
C VAL A 239 -12.43 -1.77 6.36
N GLN A 240 -11.66 -2.84 6.51
CA GLN A 240 -11.49 -3.85 5.47
C GLN A 240 -12.73 -4.72 5.30
N ASN A 241 -13.06 -4.96 4.04
CA ASN A 241 -14.07 -5.91 3.63
C ASN A 241 -13.41 -7.25 3.30
N VAL A 242 -13.83 -8.35 3.93
CA VAL A 242 -13.21 -9.68 3.75
C VAL A 242 -14.25 -10.68 3.24
N GLY A 243 -14.22 -10.91 1.93
CA GLY A 243 -15.10 -11.87 1.25
C GLY A 243 -16.59 -11.54 1.44
N ALA A 244 -17.37 -12.54 1.83
CA ALA A 244 -18.81 -12.41 2.07
C ALA A 244 -19.17 -11.84 3.46
N LYS A 245 -18.19 -11.41 4.27
CA LYS A 245 -18.43 -10.84 5.60
C LYS A 245 -18.03 -9.37 5.62
N GLU A 246 -18.88 -8.55 6.23
CA GLU A 246 -18.64 -7.11 6.40
C GLU A 246 -18.87 -6.67 7.84
N ILE A 247 -18.42 -5.46 8.14
CA ILE A 247 -18.67 -4.79 9.42
C ILE A 247 -19.44 -3.53 9.10
N HIS A 248 -20.68 -3.46 9.58
CA HIS A 248 -21.51 -2.29 9.39
C HIS A 248 -21.05 -1.15 10.28
N VAL A 249 -20.98 0.04 9.71
CA VAL A 249 -20.68 1.28 10.42
C VAL A 249 -21.62 2.35 9.85
N GLU A 250 -22.31 3.06 10.74
CA GLU A 250 -23.02 4.28 10.36
C GLU A 250 -22.03 5.43 10.33
N TRP A 251 -22.09 6.26 9.29
CA TRP A 251 -21.14 7.35 9.08
C TRP A 251 -21.86 8.69 9.10
N THR A 252 -21.26 9.66 9.80
CA THR A 252 -21.64 11.08 9.67
C THR A 252 -21.01 11.68 8.41
N LYS A 253 -21.60 12.76 7.91
CA LYS A 253 -21.18 13.41 6.66
C LYS A 253 -20.53 14.76 6.89
N SER A 254 -20.66 15.30 8.11
CA SER A 254 -20.25 16.67 8.43
C SER A 254 -19.37 16.73 9.66
N ILE A 255 -18.39 17.63 9.64
CA ILE A 255 -17.52 17.87 10.78
C ILE A 255 -18.32 18.44 11.94
N GLY A 256 -18.12 17.87 13.13
CA GLY A 256 -18.84 18.25 14.34
C GLY A 256 -20.24 17.66 14.46
N GLU A 257 -20.69 16.90 13.45
CA GLU A 257 -21.95 16.16 13.55
C GLU A 257 -21.86 15.13 14.67
N SER A 258 -22.82 15.19 15.59
CA SER A 258 -22.90 14.28 16.72
C SER A 258 -24.19 13.47 16.61
N ARG A 259 -24.08 12.24 16.13
CA ARG A 259 -25.14 11.22 16.23
C ARG A 259 -24.66 10.11 17.15
N SER A 260 -25.53 9.67 18.05
CA SER A 260 -25.19 8.73 19.13
C SER A 260 -24.61 7.40 18.65
N ASN A 261 -24.88 6.98 17.40
CA ASN A 261 -24.46 5.68 16.86
C ASN A 261 -23.58 5.76 15.60
N ALA A 262 -23.27 6.96 15.12
CA ALA A 262 -22.49 7.14 13.90
C ALA A 262 -21.04 7.51 14.20
N VAL A 263 -20.13 7.01 13.37
CA VAL A 263 -18.72 7.37 13.41
C VAL A 263 -18.51 8.65 12.61
N ARG A 264 -17.66 9.51 13.17
CA ARG A 264 -17.19 10.77 12.59
C ARG A 264 -16.22 10.52 11.45
N ALA A 265 -16.76 10.24 10.25
CA ALA A 265 -15.95 9.87 9.08
C ALA A 265 -14.99 10.99 8.63
N PRO A 266 -15.40 12.27 8.53
CA PRO A 266 -14.49 13.36 8.21
C PRO A 266 -13.32 13.47 9.20
N GLU A 267 -13.60 13.39 10.50
CA GLU A 267 -12.60 13.50 11.56
C GLU A 267 -11.71 12.27 11.63
N LEU A 268 -12.24 11.07 11.37
CA LEU A 268 -11.45 9.86 11.26
C LEU A 268 -10.47 9.95 10.09
N LEU A 269 -10.92 10.41 8.92
CA LEU A 269 -10.04 10.66 7.78
C LEU A 269 -8.89 11.60 8.17
N LEU A 270 -9.19 12.75 8.76
CA LEU A 270 -8.18 13.72 9.18
C LEU A 270 -7.23 13.14 10.25
N LEU A 271 -7.75 12.39 11.22
CA LEU A 271 -6.95 11.72 12.24
C LEU A 271 -5.95 10.74 11.62
N ILE A 272 -6.40 9.89 10.70
CA ILE A 272 -5.50 8.91 10.07
C ILE A 272 -4.50 9.59 9.16
N VAL A 273 -4.87 10.67 8.46
CA VAL A 273 -3.90 11.49 7.69
C VAL A 273 -2.85 12.10 8.64
N GLU A 274 -3.23 12.58 9.82
CA GLU A 274 -2.27 13.11 10.79
C GLU A 274 -1.32 12.03 11.33
N LEU A 275 -1.85 10.86 11.70
CA LEU A 275 -1.04 9.72 12.15
C LEU A 275 -0.11 9.21 11.05
N PHE A 276 -0.63 9.12 9.82
CA PHE A 276 0.14 8.74 8.64
C PHE A 276 1.36 9.65 8.46
N MET A 277 1.16 10.97 8.53
CA MET A 277 2.26 11.94 8.40
C MET A 277 3.21 11.96 9.59
N GLU A 278 2.73 11.65 10.79
CA GLU A 278 3.58 11.55 11.97
C GLU A 278 4.51 10.33 11.94
N TYR A 279 4.02 9.19 11.44
CA TYR A 279 4.78 7.94 11.45
C TYR A 279 5.77 7.79 10.30
N GLU A 280 5.67 8.63 9.27
CA GLU A 280 6.52 8.61 8.07
C GLU A 280 8.02 8.48 8.39
N SER A 281 8.50 9.18 9.43
CA SER A 281 9.92 9.12 9.85
C SER A 281 10.19 8.36 11.14
N LYS A 282 9.15 7.91 11.87
CA LYS A 282 9.28 7.34 13.22
C LYS A 282 9.07 5.84 13.29
N ARG A 283 8.08 5.31 12.56
CA ARG A 283 7.62 3.91 12.68
C ARG A 283 7.05 3.39 11.35
N GLN A 284 7.90 2.75 10.53
CA GLN A 284 7.52 2.25 9.21
C GLN A 284 6.28 1.35 9.23
N GLN A 285 6.20 0.41 10.18
CA GLN A 285 5.04 -0.50 10.26
C GLN A 285 3.72 0.25 10.49
N ALA A 286 3.70 1.25 11.38
CA ALA A 286 2.50 2.03 11.67
C ALA A 286 2.13 2.92 10.46
N TYR A 287 3.14 3.47 9.78
CA TYR A 287 2.97 4.21 8.54
C TYR A 287 2.27 3.37 7.46
N GLU A 288 2.76 2.15 7.18
CA GLU A 288 2.15 1.25 6.19
C GLU A 288 0.71 0.86 6.55
N ILE A 289 0.44 0.62 7.83
CA ILE A 289 -0.92 0.34 8.30
C ILE A 289 -1.82 1.56 8.08
N CYS A 290 -1.38 2.78 8.40
CA CYS A 290 -2.17 4.00 8.18
C CYS A 290 -2.48 4.22 6.70
N ARG A 291 -1.49 4.01 5.83
CA ARG A 291 -1.67 4.07 4.38
C ARG A 291 -2.75 3.10 3.89
N THR A 292 -2.67 1.85 4.35
CA THR A 292 -3.64 0.81 4.00
C THR A 292 -5.03 1.14 4.56
N ILE A 293 -5.11 1.70 5.78
CA ILE A 293 -6.37 2.18 6.36
C ILE A 293 -6.99 3.25 5.47
N LEU A 294 -6.22 4.25 5.01
CA LEU A 294 -6.74 5.32 4.16
C LEU A 294 -7.34 4.78 2.86
N LYS A 295 -6.63 3.88 2.17
CA LYS A 295 -7.14 3.18 0.98
C LYS A 295 -8.43 2.41 1.28
N CYS A 296 -8.42 1.56 2.30
CA CYS A 296 -9.58 0.74 2.66
C CYS A 296 -10.77 1.57 3.15
N LEU A 297 -10.53 2.68 3.86
CA LEU A 297 -11.57 3.59 4.32
C LEU A 297 -12.22 4.31 3.14
N GLY A 298 -11.44 4.75 2.14
CA GLY A 298 -11.96 5.33 0.90
C GLY A 298 -12.91 4.36 0.18
N GLU A 299 -12.47 3.12 -0.04
CA GLU A 299 -13.31 2.07 -0.65
C GLU A 299 -14.53 1.70 0.20
N LYS A 300 -14.41 1.69 1.54
CA LYS A 300 -15.55 1.44 2.42
C LYS A 300 -16.60 2.54 2.34
N LEU A 301 -16.20 3.80 2.42
CA LEU A 301 -17.13 4.93 2.32
C LEU A 301 -17.79 5.01 0.94
N LYS A 302 -17.04 4.68 -0.12
CA LYS A 302 -17.59 4.53 -1.48
C LYS A 302 -18.62 3.40 -1.55
N GLY A 303 -18.31 2.22 -1.00
CA GLY A 303 -19.24 1.09 -0.91
C GLY A 303 -20.52 1.40 -0.12
N ASP A 304 -20.39 2.20 0.95
CA ASP A 304 -21.50 2.69 1.77
C ASP A 304 -22.20 3.93 1.16
N SER A 305 -21.79 4.37 -0.04
CA SER A 305 -22.35 5.54 -0.76
C SER A 305 -22.34 6.83 0.05
N ILE A 306 -21.28 7.05 0.84
CA ILE A 306 -21.12 8.25 1.66
C ILE A 306 -20.51 9.37 0.82
N VAL A 307 -21.14 10.54 0.87
CA VAL A 307 -20.66 11.80 0.28
C VAL A 307 -20.73 12.87 1.36
N PHE A 308 -19.63 13.60 1.57
CA PHE A 308 -19.55 14.66 2.57
C PHE A 308 -20.28 15.92 2.13
N GLU A 309 -20.70 16.73 3.11
CA GLU A 309 -21.28 18.04 2.83
C GLU A 309 -20.22 19.01 2.30
N LYS A 310 -20.67 19.98 1.49
CA LYS A 310 -19.78 20.93 0.80
C LYS A 310 -18.81 21.64 1.75
N ASP A 311 -19.29 22.19 2.86
CA ASP A 311 -18.46 22.89 3.84
C ASP A 311 -17.39 21.97 4.47
N THR A 312 -17.72 20.68 4.63
CA THR A 312 -16.80 19.66 5.12
C THR A 312 -15.75 19.31 4.07
N ILE A 313 -16.15 19.18 2.80
CA ILE A 313 -15.23 18.99 1.67
C ILE A 313 -14.25 20.16 1.61
N ASP A 314 -14.74 21.40 1.61
CA ASP A 314 -13.92 22.61 1.54
C ASP A 314 -12.92 22.68 2.70
N PHE A 315 -13.35 22.34 3.91
CA PHE A 315 -12.47 22.27 5.08
C PHE A 315 -11.40 21.18 4.96
N ILE A 316 -11.74 19.98 4.50
CA ILE A 316 -10.78 18.88 4.31
C ILE A 316 -9.76 19.28 3.24
N LEU A 317 -10.21 19.75 2.08
CA LEU A 317 -9.33 20.19 0.99
C LEU A 317 -8.41 21.33 1.43
N PHE A 318 -8.92 22.29 2.20
CA PHE A 318 -8.11 23.34 2.81
C PHE A 318 -7.06 22.78 3.77
N SER A 319 -7.44 21.84 4.64
CA SER A 319 -6.53 21.20 5.60
C SER A 319 -5.43 20.41 4.92
N LEU A 320 -5.70 19.85 3.73
CA LEU A 320 -4.73 19.09 2.95
C LEU A 320 -3.64 19.97 2.30
N ARG A 321 -3.85 21.29 2.15
CA ARG A 321 -2.88 22.22 1.51
C ARG A 321 -1.51 22.26 2.18
N ARG A 322 -1.41 21.88 3.45
CA ARG A 322 -0.14 21.83 4.20
C ARG A 322 0.76 20.66 3.81
N TYR A 323 0.23 19.67 3.09
CA TYR A 323 0.96 18.45 2.71
C TYR A 323 1.49 18.53 1.28
N GLN A 324 2.45 17.64 0.98
CA GLN A 324 3.02 17.51 -0.36
C GLN A 324 1.94 17.17 -1.39
N TRP A 325 2.17 17.56 -2.64
CA TRP A 325 1.15 17.45 -3.68
C TRP A 325 0.76 15.99 -3.96
N TRP A 326 1.69 15.03 -3.90
CA TRP A 326 1.38 13.61 -4.13
C TRP A 326 0.48 13.01 -3.04
N ILE A 327 0.60 13.47 -1.78
CA ILE A 327 -0.31 13.09 -0.69
C ILE A 327 -1.71 13.66 -0.95
N ARG A 328 -1.79 14.94 -1.35
CA ARG A 328 -3.07 15.57 -1.72
C ARG A 328 -3.73 14.82 -2.86
N TYR A 329 -2.97 14.53 -3.91
CA TYR A 329 -3.41 13.74 -5.05
C TYR A 329 -3.92 12.37 -4.64
N ALA A 330 -3.22 11.67 -3.74
CA ALA A 330 -3.62 10.37 -3.24
C ALA A 330 -4.92 10.40 -2.45
N ILE A 331 -5.08 11.33 -1.49
CA ILE A 331 -6.32 11.47 -0.72
C ILE A 331 -7.50 11.85 -1.64
N CYS A 332 -7.31 12.79 -2.56
CA CYS A 332 -8.34 13.16 -3.53
C CYS A 332 -8.70 11.99 -4.47
N SER A 333 -7.76 11.09 -4.76
CA SER A 333 -8.01 9.91 -5.58
C SER A 333 -8.76 8.81 -4.79
N TRP A 334 -8.25 8.42 -3.62
CA TRP A 334 -8.84 7.37 -2.77
C TRP A 334 -10.22 7.75 -2.24
N PHE A 335 -10.47 9.04 -1.98
CA PHE A 335 -11.74 9.56 -1.49
C PHE A 335 -12.51 10.33 -2.56
N SER A 336 -12.23 10.08 -3.85
CA SER A 336 -12.86 10.79 -4.98
C SER A 336 -14.39 10.76 -4.91
N HIS A 337 -15.01 9.63 -4.59
CA HIS A 337 -16.47 9.57 -4.40
C HIS A 337 -16.94 10.41 -3.20
N THR A 338 -16.31 10.22 -2.04
CA THR A 338 -16.71 10.85 -0.78
C THR A 338 -16.53 12.38 -0.79
N LEU A 339 -15.52 12.86 -1.52
CA LEU A 339 -15.20 14.29 -1.67
C LEU A 339 -15.87 14.94 -2.90
N SER A 340 -16.87 14.29 -3.50
CA SER A 340 -17.59 14.79 -4.69
C SER A 340 -16.67 15.08 -5.89
N SER A 341 -15.72 14.19 -6.14
CA SER A 341 -14.75 14.22 -7.23
C SER A 341 -14.00 15.56 -7.31
N PRO A 342 -13.20 15.89 -6.27
CA PRO A 342 -12.53 17.18 -6.20
C PRO A 342 -11.51 17.32 -7.34
N ALA A 343 -11.31 18.55 -7.81
CA ALA A 343 -10.29 18.84 -8.81
C ALA A 343 -8.91 18.40 -8.30
N GLN A 344 -8.19 17.64 -9.12
CA GLN A 344 -6.89 17.09 -8.72
C GLN A 344 -5.79 18.10 -8.97
N GLN A 345 -5.04 18.45 -7.93
CA GLN A 345 -3.95 19.42 -8.05
C GLN A 345 -2.67 18.71 -8.54
N LEU A 346 -2.17 19.09 -9.71
CA LEU A 346 -1.03 18.46 -10.37
C LEU A 346 0.10 19.46 -10.66
N PRO A 347 1.38 19.08 -10.49
CA PRO A 347 2.50 19.87 -10.97
C PRO A 347 2.42 20.14 -12.48
N ALA A 348 2.98 21.26 -12.90
CA ALA A 348 2.93 21.73 -14.28
C ALA A 348 3.37 20.68 -15.32
N GLY A 349 4.41 19.89 -15.04
CA GLY A 349 4.88 18.82 -15.93
C GLY A 349 3.82 17.74 -16.18
N LEU A 350 3.23 17.20 -15.11
CA LEU A 350 2.16 16.19 -15.21
C LEU A 350 0.89 16.78 -15.82
N PHE A 351 0.49 17.99 -15.39
CA PHE A 351 -0.71 18.65 -15.90
C PHE A 351 -0.66 18.82 -17.43
N LYS A 352 0.46 19.35 -17.95
CA LYS A 352 0.63 19.60 -19.39
C LYS A 352 0.72 18.32 -20.23
N SER A 353 1.08 17.18 -19.64
CA SER A 353 1.13 15.90 -20.34
C SER A 353 -0.27 15.29 -20.60
N LEU A 354 -1.29 15.69 -19.83
CA LEU A 354 -2.64 15.16 -19.95
C LEU A 354 -3.39 15.77 -21.14
N ALA A 355 -4.34 15.02 -21.70
CA ALA A 355 -5.24 15.54 -22.74
C ALA A 355 -6.14 16.66 -22.17
N PHE A 356 -6.61 17.57 -23.04
CA PHE A 356 -7.40 18.74 -22.63
C PHE A 356 -8.63 18.37 -21.77
N GLU A 357 -9.37 17.33 -22.14
CA GLU A 357 -10.54 16.84 -21.39
C GLU A 357 -10.20 16.41 -19.95
N GLN A 358 -8.99 15.93 -19.73
CA GLN A 358 -8.51 15.53 -18.40
C GLN A 358 -7.93 16.72 -17.63
N GLN A 359 -7.33 17.68 -18.32
CA GLN A 359 -6.88 18.94 -17.72
C GLN A 359 -8.05 19.72 -17.11
N GLU A 360 -9.24 19.70 -17.70
CA GLU A 360 -10.44 20.34 -17.14
C GLU A 360 -10.83 19.82 -15.75
N ARG A 361 -10.42 18.60 -15.40
CA ARG A 361 -10.67 17.97 -14.09
C ARG A 361 -9.54 18.18 -13.09
N CYS A 362 -8.49 18.88 -13.52
CA CYS A 362 -7.28 19.10 -12.74
C CYS A 362 -7.02 20.59 -12.53
N GLU A 363 -6.33 20.92 -11.46
CA GLU A 363 -5.79 22.25 -11.22
C GLU A 363 -4.27 22.20 -11.35
N GLN A 364 -3.70 23.11 -12.13
CA GLN A 364 -2.26 23.22 -12.24
C GLN A 364 -1.67 23.90 -11.00
N ILE A 365 -0.67 23.26 -10.40
CA ILE A 365 0.18 23.86 -9.37
C ILE A 365 1.39 24.49 -10.07
N SER A 366 1.62 25.79 -9.81
CA SER A 366 2.86 26.45 -10.23
C SER A 366 4.04 25.89 -9.44
N VAL A 367 5.10 25.53 -10.16
CA VAL A 367 6.36 25.05 -9.57
C VAL A 367 7.35 26.19 -9.72
N ASP A 368 7.82 26.77 -8.61
CA ASP A 368 8.66 27.99 -8.58
C ASP A 368 10.13 27.76 -8.98
N PHE A 369 10.43 26.74 -9.79
CA PHE A 369 11.79 26.33 -10.13
C PHE A 369 12.07 26.40 -11.63
N SER A 370 13.34 26.64 -11.97
CA SER A 370 13.86 26.67 -13.34
C SER A 370 14.14 25.26 -13.89
N PHE A 371 13.16 24.35 -13.80
CA PHE A 371 13.26 23.05 -14.47
C PHE A 371 12.71 23.15 -15.88
N SER A 372 13.23 22.31 -16.77
CA SER A 372 12.56 22.08 -18.03
C SER A 372 11.19 21.41 -17.80
N PRO A 373 10.22 21.54 -18.73
CA PRO A 373 8.94 20.84 -18.61
C PRO A 373 9.07 19.31 -18.48
N ALA A 374 10.07 18.70 -19.15
CA ALA A 374 10.31 17.27 -19.07
C ALA A 374 10.91 16.85 -17.73
N GLU A 375 11.88 17.60 -17.20
CA GLU A 375 12.44 17.36 -15.86
C GLU A 375 11.35 17.46 -14.79
N CYS A 376 10.50 18.49 -14.87
CA CYS A 376 9.35 18.63 -13.99
C CYS A 376 8.40 17.43 -14.11
N PHE A 377 8.16 16.93 -15.32
CA PHE A 377 7.33 15.73 -15.53
C PHE A 377 7.96 14.50 -14.87
N PHE A 378 9.23 14.19 -15.15
CA PHE A 378 9.89 12.99 -14.61
C PHE A 378 9.95 13.00 -13.10
N ARG A 379 10.36 14.12 -12.51
CA ARG A 379 10.44 14.27 -11.06
C ARG A 379 9.08 14.08 -10.41
N SER A 380 8.06 14.79 -10.89
CA SER A 380 6.72 14.67 -10.31
C SER A 380 6.12 13.27 -10.51
N PHE A 381 6.39 12.61 -11.64
CA PHE A 381 5.97 11.24 -11.85
C PHE A 381 6.61 10.29 -10.82
N PHE A 382 7.92 10.40 -10.61
CA PHE A 382 8.62 9.52 -9.66
C PHE A 382 8.35 9.85 -8.20
N GLU A 383 8.09 11.11 -7.83
CA GLU A 383 7.56 11.49 -6.51
C GLU A 383 6.25 10.73 -6.22
N LEU A 384 5.34 10.67 -7.20
CA LEU A 384 4.11 9.89 -7.08
C LEU A 384 4.37 8.38 -7.10
N ALA A 385 5.26 7.89 -7.96
CA ALA A 385 5.52 6.45 -8.11
C ALA A 385 6.18 5.84 -6.87
N VAL A 386 7.19 6.51 -6.31
CA VAL A 386 7.88 6.08 -5.09
C VAL A 386 6.94 6.12 -3.89
N PHE A 387 6.02 7.10 -3.88
CA PHE A 387 4.95 7.17 -2.91
C PHE A 387 3.94 6.03 -3.11
N ASP A 388 3.28 5.94 -4.27
CA ASP A 388 2.23 4.97 -4.61
C ASP A 388 2.25 4.51 -6.07
N VAL A 389 2.74 3.29 -6.28
CA VAL A 389 2.87 2.65 -7.60
C VAL A 389 1.53 2.51 -8.31
N GLU A 390 0.45 2.18 -7.59
CA GLU A 390 -0.89 2.01 -8.18
C GLU A 390 -1.42 3.34 -8.71
N LEU A 391 -1.28 4.43 -7.94
CA LEU A 391 -1.70 5.76 -8.38
C LEU A 391 -0.89 6.27 -9.57
N ALA A 392 0.40 5.99 -9.61
CA ALA A 392 1.25 6.32 -10.76
C ALA A 392 0.89 5.49 -11.99
N ALA A 393 0.56 4.21 -11.82
CA ALA A 393 0.06 3.35 -12.90
C ALA A 393 -1.29 3.86 -13.44
N ASP A 394 -2.22 4.19 -12.55
CA ASP A 394 -3.51 4.79 -12.92
C ASP A 394 -3.33 6.10 -13.68
N PHE A 395 -2.32 6.91 -13.33
CA PHE A 395 -1.97 8.12 -14.07
C PHE A 395 -1.51 7.79 -15.50
N LEU A 396 -0.62 6.80 -15.68
CA LEU A 396 -0.19 6.38 -17.02
C LEU A 396 -1.34 5.83 -17.87
N GLN A 397 -2.26 5.09 -17.26
CA GLN A 397 -3.44 4.54 -17.95
C GLN A 397 -4.40 5.60 -18.47
N ARG A 398 -4.40 6.81 -17.88
CA ARG A 398 -5.16 7.96 -18.41
C ARG A 398 -4.60 8.46 -19.75
N GLY A 399 -3.36 8.11 -20.08
CA GLY A 399 -2.69 8.45 -21.33
C GLY A 399 -1.86 9.73 -21.25
N ILE A 400 -0.67 9.69 -21.85
CA ILE A 400 0.23 10.84 -22.03
C ILE A 400 -0.01 11.39 -23.43
N SER A 401 -0.62 12.57 -23.52
CA SER A 401 -0.92 13.26 -24.77
C SER A 401 0.27 14.06 -25.32
N VAL A 402 1.06 14.66 -24.43
CA VAL A 402 2.30 15.38 -24.78
C VAL A 402 3.45 14.66 -24.13
N ARG A 403 4.30 14.03 -24.96
CA ARG A 403 5.47 13.31 -24.47
C ARG A 403 6.58 14.28 -24.10
N PRO A 404 7.21 14.14 -22.91
CA PRO A 404 8.43 14.86 -22.58
C PRO A 404 9.56 14.39 -23.50
N HIS A 405 10.12 15.29 -24.29
CA HIS A 405 11.18 14.98 -25.26
C HIS A 405 12.38 15.87 -25.00
N GLU A 406 13.52 15.27 -24.66
CA GLU A 406 14.77 15.96 -24.36
C GLU A 406 15.99 15.08 -24.60
N GLU A 407 17.12 15.72 -24.89
CA GLU A 407 18.42 15.05 -24.92
C GLU A 407 18.73 14.36 -23.58
N ASN A 408 19.36 13.18 -23.68
CA ASN A 408 19.76 12.32 -22.55
C ASN A 408 18.58 11.91 -21.65
N ILE A 409 17.42 11.62 -22.26
CA ILE A 409 16.18 11.26 -21.55
C ILE A 409 16.37 10.13 -20.52
N VAL A 410 17.18 9.11 -20.83
CA VAL A 410 17.45 7.99 -19.92
C VAL A 410 18.16 8.44 -18.64
N GLU A 411 19.16 9.32 -18.76
CA GLU A 411 19.89 9.86 -17.61
C GLU A 411 18.98 10.76 -16.77
N LYS A 412 18.13 11.58 -17.40
CA LYS A 412 17.17 12.44 -16.70
C LYS A 412 16.11 11.64 -15.95
N ILE A 413 15.60 10.56 -16.55
CA ILE A 413 14.69 9.63 -15.89
C ILE A 413 15.40 8.99 -14.68
N ALA A 414 16.65 8.53 -14.85
CA ALA A 414 17.42 7.91 -13.77
C ALA A 414 17.73 8.87 -12.62
N LEU A 415 18.08 10.13 -12.93
CA LEU A 415 18.28 11.20 -11.95
C LEU A 415 16.98 11.53 -11.22
N ALA A 416 15.87 11.67 -11.93
CA ALA A 416 14.57 11.95 -11.33
C ALA A 416 14.13 10.83 -10.38
N LEU A 417 14.36 9.57 -10.74
CA LEU A 417 14.12 8.41 -9.88
C LEU A 417 14.98 8.50 -8.60
N LEU A 418 16.29 8.75 -8.75
CA LEU A 418 17.22 8.89 -7.62
C LEU A 418 16.82 10.03 -6.67
N GLU A 419 16.52 11.21 -7.20
CA GLU A 419 16.11 12.36 -6.41
C GLU A 419 14.78 12.13 -5.67
N SER A 420 13.83 11.46 -6.32
CA SER A 420 12.53 11.12 -5.73
C SER A 420 12.69 10.10 -4.61
N TYR A 421 13.59 9.13 -4.76
CA TYR A 421 14.00 8.27 -3.65
C TYR A 421 14.57 9.15 -2.53
N GLU A 422 15.63 9.93 -2.73
CA GLU A 422 16.23 10.77 -1.68
C GLU A 422 15.23 11.65 -0.90
N GLN A 423 14.24 12.22 -1.58
CA GLN A 423 13.30 13.18 -0.97
C GLN A 423 12.10 12.53 -0.29
N THR A 424 11.74 11.30 -0.66
CA THR A 424 10.56 10.62 -0.13
C THR A 424 10.99 9.74 1.05
N PHE A 425 10.49 10.02 2.26
CA PHE A 425 10.83 9.20 3.44
C PHE A 425 10.16 7.83 3.41
N SER A 426 8.95 7.77 2.85
CA SER A 426 8.19 6.53 2.67
C SER A 426 8.30 6.00 1.25
N ARG A 427 9.22 5.07 1.04
CA ARG A 427 9.51 4.55 -0.30
C ARG A 427 8.95 3.16 -0.44
N GLN A 428 8.25 2.92 -1.53
CA GLN A 428 7.98 1.56 -1.98
C GLN A 428 9.30 0.85 -2.33
N PRO A 429 9.40 -0.47 -2.12
CA PRO A 429 10.60 -1.21 -2.47
C PRO A 429 10.83 -1.09 -3.98
N VAL A 430 12.09 -0.95 -4.38
CA VAL A 430 12.50 -0.76 -5.79
C VAL A 430 11.93 -1.85 -6.70
N THR A 431 11.81 -3.07 -6.19
CA THR A 431 11.21 -4.21 -6.90
C THR A 431 9.78 -3.98 -7.33
N SER A 432 8.98 -3.24 -6.54
CA SER A 432 7.59 -2.92 -6.87
C SER A 432 7.44 -1.91 -8.01
N LEU A 433 8.49 -1.13 -8.32
CA LEU A 433 8.48 -0.16 -9.41
C LEU A 433 8.74 -0.80 -10.77
N ALA A 434 9.26 -2.02 -10.85
CA ALA A 434 9.67 -2.63 -12.12
C ALA A 434 8.53 -2.71 -13.17
N PRO A 435 7.30 -3.16 -12.82
CA PRO A 435 6.18 -3.16 -13.78
C PRO A 435 5.81 -1.75 -14.24
N LEU A 436 5.87 -0.78 -13.32
CA LEU A 436 5.57 0.62 -13.63
C LEU A 436 6.63 1.24 -14.55
N LEU A 437 7.92 0.98 -14.30
CA LEU A 437 9.02 1.45 -15.15
C LEU A 437 8.92 0.88 -16.56
N LEU A 438 8.52 -0.39 -16.69
CA LEU A 438 8.31 -1.04 -17.97
C LEU A 438 7.16 -0.40 -18.74
N GLU A 439 6.01 -0.17 -18.11
CA GLU A 439 4.88 0.53 -18.77
C GLU A 439 5.22 2.00 -19.07
N PHE A 440 5.94 2.66 -18.17
CA PHE A 440 6.40 4.03 -18.34
C PHE A 440 7.28 4.19 -19.59
N LEU A 441 8.29 3.33 -19.73
CA LEU A 441 9.16 3.31 -20.91
C LEU A 441 8.39 2.93 -22.17
N ARG A 442 7.37 2.08 -22.06
CA ARG A 442 6.48 1.73 -23.18
C ARG A 442 5.68 2.94 -23.68
N VAL A 443 5.15 3.75 -22.76
CA VAL A 443 4.33 4.92 -23.10
C VAL A 443 5.18 6.03 -23.72
N LEU A 444 6.40 6.23 -23.23
CA LEU A 444 7.31 7.22 -23.77
C LEU A 444 7.96 6.78 -25.09
N ASP A 445 8.22 5.48 -25.24
CA ASP A 445 8.98 4.86 -26.33
C ASP A 445 10.27 5.62 -26.70
N PRO A 446 11.22 5.79 -25.76
CA PRO A 446 12.50 6.47 -26.04
C PRO A 446 13.34 5.73 -27.09
N SER A 447 12.95 4.51 -27.49
CA SER A 447 13.61 3.75 -28.56
C SER A 447 13.33 4.29 -29.97
N GLN A 448 12.38 5.21 -30.13
CA GLN A 448 12.18 5.96 -31.38
C GLN A 448 13.24 7.06 -31.59
N GLU A 449 13.90 7.51 -30.52
CA GLU A 449 14.98 8.52 -30.59
C GLU A 449 16.34 7.90 -30.82
N THR A 450 16.51 6.61 -30.49
CA THR A 450 17.75 5.91 -30.77
C THR A 450 17.86 5.63 -32.25
N SER A 451 18.48 6.56 -32.97
CA SER A 451 19.26 6.28 -34.19
C SER A 451 20.47 5.39 -33.85
N PHE A 452 20.26 4.31 -33.10
CA PHE A 452 21.29 3.31 -32.86
C PHE A 452 21.36 2.42 -34.10
N THR A 453 22.24 2.87 -34.99
CA THR A 453 23.18 2.07 -35.76
C THR A 453 22.59 0.90 -36.54
N GLU A 454 22.71 0.99 -37.86
CA GLU A 454 22.53 -0.05 -38.89
C GLU A 454 23.30 -1.38 -38.62
N SER A 455 23.90 -1.57 -37.44
CA SER A 455 24.83 -2.65 -37.07
C SER A 455 24.33 -3.67 -36.04
N LEU A 456 23.15 -3.51 -35.43
CA LEU A 456 22.59 -4.49 -34.50
C LEU A 456 21.53 -5.36 -35.17
N CYS A 457 21.57 -6.68 -34.96
CA CYS A 457 20.50 -7.56 -35.44
C CYS A 457 19.21 -7.34 -34.62
N GLU A 458 18.06 -7.54 -35.27
CA GLU A 458 16.73 -7.30 -34.71
C GLU A 458 16.50 -8.08 -33.40
N SER A 459 17.03 -9.31 -33.31
CA SER A 459 16.98 -10.15 -32.09
C SER A 459 17.71 -9.50 -30.91
N THR A 460 18.89 -8.90 -31.14
CA THR A 460 19.66 -8.20 -30.10
C THR A 460 18.95 -6.94 -29.68
N PHE A 461 18.47 -6.13 -30.64
CA PHE A 461 17.73 -4.90 -30.33
C PHE A 461 16.48 -5.19 -29.48
N HIS A 462 15.70 -6.18 -29.88
CA HIS A 462 14.53 -6.60 -29.12
C HIS A 462 14.92 -7.11 -27.72
N GLY A 463 15.98 -7.91 -27.59
CA GLY A 463 16.48 -8.35 -26.29
C GLY A 463 16.85 -7.18 -25.37
N LEU A 464 17.52 -6.16 -25.88
CA LEU A 464 17.85 -4.95 -25.10
C LEU A 464 16.60 -4.17 -24.68
N ARG A 465 15.58 -4.10 -25.55
CA ARG A 465 14.29 -3.47 -25.22
C ARG A 465 13.59 -4.16 -24.05
N LEU A 466 13.66 -5.49 -23.96
CA LEU A 466 13.06 -6.26 -22.85
C LEU A 466 13.69 -5.93 -21.48
N ILE A 467 14.98 -5.58 -21.45
CA ILE A 467 15.71 -5.25 -20.20
C ILE A 467 15.89 -3.75 -19.96
N GLN A 468 15.30 -2.88 -20.78
CA GLN A 468 15.55 -1.44 -20.73
C GLN A 468 15.26 -0.82 -19.36
N HIS A 469 14.20 -1.28 -18.68
CA HIS A 469 13.85 -0.87 -17.32
C HIS A 469 14.93 -1.23 -16.28
N LEU A 470 15.62 -2.38 -16.45
CA LEU A 470 16.74 -2.78 -15.60
C LEU A 470 17.99 -1.95 -15.89
N LEU A 471 18.24 -1.60 -17.16
CA LEU A 471 19.35 -0.74 -17.54
C LEU A 471 19.18 0.69 -17.02
N LEU A 472 17.96 1.21 -17.05
CA LEU A 472 17.60 2.48 -16.42
C LEU A 472 17.87 2.45 -14.91
N LEU A 473 17.43 1.39 -14.22
CA LEU A 473 17.71 1.22 -12.80
C LEU A 473 19.21 1.13 -12.53
N GLY A 474 19.95 0.39 -13.36
CA GLY A 474 21.40 0.31 -13.26
C GLY A 474 22.09 1.65 -13.44
N THR A 475 21.57 2.51 -14.32
CA THR A 475 22.04 3.90 -14.49
C THR A 475 21.77 4.73 -13.22
N ALA A 476 20.58 4.60 -12.62
CA ALA A 476 20.26 5.26 -11.36
C ALA A 476 21.19 4.81 -10.21
N VAL A 477 21.56 3.53 -10.15
CA VAL A 477 22.55 3.00 -9.20
C VAL A 477 23.91 3.67 -9.39
N LYS A 478 24.42 3.75 -10.63
CA LYS A 478 25.72 4.42 -10.90
C LYS A 478 25.70 5.86 -10.42
N LEU A 479 24.66 6.61 -10.81
CA LEU A 479 24.49 8.01 -10.42
C LEU A 479 24.42 8.18 -8.90
N ALA A 480 23.74 7.27 -8.19
CA ALA A 480 23.67 7.28 -6.73
C ALA A 480 25.05 7.12 -6.08
N TYR A 481 25.86 6.18 -6.57
CA TYR A 481 27.22 5.96 -6.06
C TYR A 481 28.17 7.12 -6.39
N TYR A 482 28.10 7.67 -7.61
CA TYR A 482 28.88 8.86 -7.96
C TYR A 482 28.54 10.05 -7.07
N LYS A 483 27.24 10.32 -6.86
CA LYS A 483 26.75 11.38 -5.98
C LYS A 483 27.12 11.16 -4.51
N SER A 484 27.13 9.91 -4.05
CA SER A 484 27.56 9.55 -2.69
C SER A 484 29.07 9.77 -2.49
N SER A 485 29.89 9.45 -3.49
CA SER A 485 31.34 9.64 -3.44
C SER A 485 31.71 11.12 -3.48
N ASP A 486 31.04 11.92 -4.32
CA ASP A 486 31.26 13.36 -4.44
C ASP A 486 30.91 14.11 -3.15
N LYS A 487 29.83 13.72 -2.45
CA LYS A 487 29.49 14.25 -1.12
C LYS A 487 30.53 13.89 -0.04
N ALA A 488 31.15 12.71 -0.12
CA ALA A 488 32.19 12.29 0.82
C ALA A 488 33.51 13.05 0.61
N LEU A 489 33.80 13.44 -0.65
CA LEU A 489 34.93 14.30 -1.01
C LEU A 489 34.69 15.78 -0.64
N ASN A 490 33.46 16.26 -0.79
CA ASN A 490 33.07 17.66 -0.58
C ASN A 490 32.42 17.93 0.80
N ASN A 491 33.06 17.50 1.89
CA ASN A 491 32.62 17.77 3.28
C ASN A 491 32.54 19.29 3.59
N CYS A 492 31.44 19.93 3.19
CA CYS A 492 31.09 21.30 3.53
C CYS A 492 29.88 21.28 4.50
N PRO A 493 30.00 21.80 5.73
CA PRO A 493 29.02 21.57 6.81
C PRO A 493 27.76 22.44 6.72
N ARG A 494 27.19 22.69 5.52
CA ARG A 494 26.16 23.73 5.32
C ARG A 494 24.74 23.31 4.92
N SER A 495 24.38 22.03 4.96
CA SER A 495 22.96 21.64 4.81
C SER A 495 22.43 20.96 6.07
N LYS A 496 21.68 21.70 6.90
CA LYS A 496 20.91 21.18 8.04
C LYS A 496 19.52 20.66 7.62
N VAL A 497 19.37 20.14 6.40
CA VAL A 497 18.19 19.36 6.03
C VAL A 497 18.55 17.91 6.27
N ALA A 498 17.65 17.11 6.85
CA ALA A 498 17.86 15.68 7.05
C ALA A 498 17.98 14.99 5.67
N VAL A 499 19.19 15.03 5.10
CA VAL A 499 19.55 14.32 3.87
C VAL A 499 19.58 12.85 4.27
N THR A 500 18.64 12.04 3.77
CA THR A 500 18.79 10.59 3.83
C THR A 500 20.16 10.24 3.26
N ASP A 501 20.91 9.41 3.99
CA ASP A 501 22.26 9.00 3.60
C ASP A 501 22.24 8.49 2.15
N THR A 502 22.85 9.24 1.24
CA THR A 502 22.86 8.92 -0.20
C THR A 502 23.51 7.55 -0.45
N ALA A 503 24.42 7.12 0.44
CA ALA A 503 24.99 5.79 0.42
C ALA A 503 23.93 4.70 0.71
N HIS A 504 23.00 4.97 1.63
CA HIS A 504 21.89 4.05 1.91
C HIS A 504 20.97 3.92 0.71
N VAL A 505 20.61 5.03 0.04
CA VAL A 505 19.78 5.02 -1.17
C VAL A 505 20.47 4.25 -2.31
N ALA A 506 21.78 4.45 -2.49
CA ALA A 506 22.57 3.71 -3.46
C ALA A 506 22.54 2.19 -3.19
N GLY A 507 22.62 1.79 -1.92
CA GLY A 507 22.49 0.40 -1.48
C GLY A 507 21.11 -0.20 -1.76
N GLU A 508 20.03 0.53 -1.48
CA GLU A 508 18.65 0.09 -1.77
C GLU A 508 18.41 -0.10 -3.26
N LEU A 509 18.85 0.85 -4.09
CA LEU A 509 18.75 0.76 -5.55
C LEU A 509 19.56 -0.42 -6.11
N LEU A 510 20.78 -0.64 -5.59
CA LEU A 510 21.62 -1.76 -6.00
C LEU A 510 21.00 -3.10 -5.62
N GLN A 511 20.45 -3.21 -4.42
CA GLN A 511 19.74 -4.42 -3.97
C GLN A 511 18.55 -4.72 -4.87
N GLY A 512 17.72 -3.71 -5.16
CA GLY A 512 16.57 -3.84 -6.06
C GLY A 512 16.97 -4.24 -7.48
N PHE A 513 18.04 -3.65 -8.02
CA PHE A 513 18.59 -4.05 -9.31
C PHE A 513 19.00 -5.53 -9.31
N CYS A 514 19.71 -5.98 -8.26
CA CYS A 514 20.21 -7.34 -8.20
C CYS A 514 19.10 -8.38 -8.12
N GLU A 515 18.06 -8.12 -7.32
CA GLU A 515 16.88 -8.99 -7.21
C GLU A 515 16.13 -9.10 -8.55
N LEU A 516 15.84 -7.95 -9.18
CA LEU A 516 15.11 -7.91 -10.44
C LEU A 516 15.90 -8.53 -11.60
N ALA A 517 17.18 -8.19 -11.73
CA ALA A 517 18.03 -8.71 -12.80
C ALA A 517 18.22 -10.23 -12.71
N LYS A 518 18.38 -10.77 -11.49
CA LYS A 518 18.47 -12.21 -11.27
C LYS A 518 17.15 -12.90 -11.63
N ALA A 519 16.02 -12.41 -11.12
CA ALA A 519 14.71 -12.99 -11.39
C ALA A 519 14.38 -12.99 -12.89
N HIS A 520 14.69 -11.89 -13.58
CA HIS A 520 14.53 -11.77 -15.04
C HIS A 520 15.41 -12.77 -15.80
N ALA A 521 16.70 -12.81 -15.48
CA ALA A 521 17.66 -13.72 -16.12
C ALA A 521 17.25 -15.21 -15.97
N GLU A 522 16.84 -15.60 -14.76
CA GLU A 522 16.39 -16.97 -14.50
C GLU A 522 15.10 -17.30 -15.25
N LYS A 523 14.12 -16.38 -15.28
CA LYS A 523 12.87 -16.52 -16.06
C LYS A 523 13.19 -16.76 -17.53
N GLU A 524 14.04 -15.92 -18.13
CA GLU A 524 14.31 -15.99 -19.57
C GLU A 524 15.10 -17.22 -20.00
N VAL A 525 16.06 -17.70 -19.19
CA VAL A 525 16.74 -18.97 -19.48
C VAL A 525 15.80 -20.16 -19.31
N VAL A 526 14.92 -20.16 -18.31
CA VAL A 526 13.88 -21.19 -18.18
C VAL A 526 12.95 -21.21 -19.40
N ASN A 527 12.54 -20.03 -19.88
CA ASN A 527 11.72 -19.92 -21.09
C ASN A 527 12.49 -20.39 -22.34
N LEU A 528 13.78 -20.08 -22.46
CA LEU A 528 14.63 -20.58 -23.54
C LEU A 528 14.71 -22.11 -23.54
N ARG A 529 14.95 -22.73 -22.37
CA ARG A 529 14.95 -24.20 -22.23
C ARG A 529 13.63 -24.82 -22.69
N ARG A 530 12.50 -24.23 -22.28
CA ARG A 530 11.16 -24.69 -22.66
C ARG A 530 10.91 -24.57 -24.16
N SER A 531 11.41 -23.52 -24.80
CA SER A 531 11.26 -23.30 -26.25
C SER A 531 11.99 -24.34 -27.10
N ARG A 532 12.97 -25.06 -26.53
CA ARG A 532 13.73 -26.12 -27.20
C ARG A 532 13.17 -27.53 -26.97
N LEU A 533 12.07 -27.66 -26.24
CA LEU A 533 11.41 -28.96 -26.04
C LEU A 533 10.76 -29.44 -27.35
N PRO A 534 10.61 -30.77 -27.56
CA PRO A 534 9.93 -31.32 -28.75
C PRO A 534 8.49 -30.82 -28.91
N PHE A 535 7.82 -30.53 -27.79
CA PHE A 535 6.50 -29.93 -27.73
C PHE A 535 6.59 -28.66 -26.87
N PRO A 536 6.95 -27.51 -27.46
CA PRO A 536 7.14 -26.28 -26.71
C PRO A 536 5.78 -25.82 -26.17
N PRO A 537 5.65 -25.55 -24.86
CA PRO A 537 4.45 -24.93 -24.32
C PRO A 537 4.28 -23.52 -24.90
N GLU A 538 3.06 -23.03 -24.98
CA GLU A 538 2.79 -21.65 -25.42
C GLU A 538 3.40 -20.67 -24.41
N ILE A 539 4.52 -20.04 -24.77
CA ILE A 539 5.19 -19.03 -23.96
C ILE A 539 4.57 -17.68 -24.35
N LYS A 540 3.74 -17.12 -23.47
CA LYS A 540 3.27 -15.73 -23.63
C LYS A 540 4.48 -14.80 -23.50
N GLU A 541 4.87 -14.18 -24.60
CA GLU A 541 5.81 -13.07 -24.57
C GLU A 541 5.08 -11.79 -24.20
N ASP A 542 5.61 -11.09 -23.19
CA ASP A 542 5.01 -9.85 -22.70
C ASP A 542 5.05 -8.74 -23.78
N HIS A 543 5.97 -8.85 -24.76
CA HIS A 543 6.13 -7.94 -25.88
C HIS A 543 6.37 -8.68 -27.19
N LEU A 544 5.40 -8.62 -28.10
CA LEU A 544 5.54 -9.23 -29.42
C LEU A 544 6.43 -8.36 -30.34
N PRO A 545 7.33 -8.96 -31.13
CA PRO A 545 7.97 -8.27 -32.23
C PRO A 545 6.96 -7.65 -33.21
N PRO A 546 7.38 -6.65 -34.01
CA PRO A 546 6.67 -6.31 -35.23
C PRO A 546 6.44 -7.58 -36.07
N PRO A 547 5.25 -7.78 -36.67
CA PRO A 547 4.88 -9.02 -37.35
C PRO A 547 5.74 -9.38 -38.58
N GLN A 548 6.67 -8.52 -38.96
CA GLN A 548 7.56 -8.65 -40.12
C GLN A 548 8.98 -9.13 -39.72
N VAL A 549 9.27 -9.26 -38.42
CA VAL A 549 10.62 -9.51 -37.88
C VAL A 549 10.72 -10.93 -37.32
N THR A 550 11.77 -11.67 -37.72
CA THR A 550 12.02 -13.02 -37.21
C THR A 550 13.01 -12.95 -36.04
N ILE A 551 12.50 -13.03 -34.80
CA ILE A 551 13.33 -12.95 -33.59
C ILE A 551 13.88 -14.31 -33.19
N ARG A 552 15.21 -14.39 -33.09
CA ARG A 552 15.90 -15.55 -32.52
C ARG A 552 15.96 -15.42 -31.00
N ARG A 553 15.22 -16.30 -30.30
CA ARG A 553 15.12 -16.29 -28.83
C ARG A 553 16.47 -16.51 -28.13
N ASP A 554 17.33 -17.37 -28.68
CA ASP A 554 18.66 -17.64 -28.15
C ASP A 554 19.58 -16.42 -28.20
N GLU A 555 19.54 -15.66 -29.31
CA GLU A 555 20.28 -14.40 -29.45
C GLU A 555 19.74 -13.31 -28.54
N CYS A 556 18.41 -13.23 -28.42
CA CYS A 556 17.71 -12.31 -27.53
C CYS A 556 18.12 -12.52 -26.07
N VAL A 557 18.02 -13.76 -25.56
CA VAL A 557 18.41 -14.08 -24.17
C VAL A 557 19.90 -13.88 -23.96
N TYR A 558 20.76 -14.24 -24.92
CA TYR A 558 22.19 -13.99 -24.81
C TYR A 558 22.53 -12.49 -24.69
N ALA A 559 21.92 -11.65 -25.52
CA ALA A 559 22.13 -10.20 -25.48
C ALA A 559 21.71 -9.61 -24.13
N GLN A 560 20.57 -10.06 -23.59
CA GLN A 560 20.09 -9.65 -22.27
C GLN A 560 21.09 -9.99 -21.16
N LEU A 561 21.47 -11.28 -21.07
CA LEU A 561 22.38 -11.75 -20.03
C LEU A 561 23.76 -11.09 -20.13
N SER A 562 24.30 -10.93 -21.34
CA SER A 562 25.62 -10.34 -21.56
C SER A 562 25.64 -8.88 -21.11
N THR A 563 24.60 -8.12 -21.44
CA THR A 563 24.45 -6.72 -21.04
C THR A 563 24.30 -6.59 -19.53
N LEU A 564 23.42 -7.39 -18.90
CA LEU A 564 23.24 -7.38 -17.46
C LEU A 564 24.53 -7.78 -16.71
N PHE A 565 25.28 -8.75 -17.23
CA PHE A 565 26.57 -9.14 -16.67
C PHE A 565 27.58 -7.99 -16.70
N ASN A 566 27.72 -7.33 -17.85
CA ASN A 566 28.61 -6.18 -18.00
C ASN A 566 28.23 -5.01 -17.07
N VAL A 567 26.94 -4.70 -16.96
CA VAL A 567 26.44 -3.68 -16.03
C VAL A 567 26.76 -4.07 -14.58
N SER A 568 26.51 -5.34 -14.19
CA SER A 568 26.78 -5.84 -12.85
C SER A 568 28.27 -5.77 -12.50
N CYS A 569 29.14 -6.20 -13.40
CA CYS A 569 30.59 -6.09 -13.25
C CYS A 569 31.05 -4.62 -13.16
N SER A 570 30.37 -3.68 -13.82
CA SER A 570 30.73 -2.27 -13.70
C SER A 570 30.50 -1.71 -12.29
N PHE A 571 29.55 -2.25 -11.52
CA PHE A 571 29.32 -1.83 -10.13
C PHE A 571 30.44 -2.23 -9.18
N THR A 572 31.18 -3.30 -9.45
CA THR A 572 32.31 -3.71 -8.59
C THR A 572 33.44 -2.67 -8.57
N ARG A 573 33.49 -1.78 -9.57
CA ARG A 573 34.41 -0.64 -9.62
C ARG A 573 33.93 0.55 -8.79
N LEU A 574 32.63 0.62 -8.48
CA LEU A 574 32.00 1.72 -7.76
C LEU A 574 31.83 1.43 -6.26
N VAL A 575 31.88 0.16 -5.86
CA VAL A 575 31.69 -0.27 -4.47
C VAL A 575 32.97 -0.90 -3.95
N ALA A 576 33.53 -0.33 -2.87
CA ALA A 576 34.77 -0.82 -2.27
C ALA A 576 34.69 -2.27 -1.78
N GLN A 577 33.53 -2.69 -1.27
CA GLN A 577 33.22 -4.08 -0.93
C GLN A 577 31.88 -4.46 -1.55
N PRO A 578 31.84 -5.30 -2.61
CA PRO A 578 30.60 -5.61 -3.29
C PRO A 578 29.64 -6.37 -2.34
N PRO A 579 28.37 -5.94 -2.21
CA PRO A 579 27.42 -6.61 -1.34
C PRO A 579 27.13 -8.03 -1.83
N MET A 580 26.71 -8.90 -0.92
CA MET A 580 26.43 -10.31 -1.22
C MET A 580 25.44 -10.48 -2.39
N ALA A 581 24.42 -9.63 -2.48
CA ALA A 581 23.46 -9.67 -3.58
C ALA A 581 24.10 -9.45 -4.96
N LEU A 582 25.06 -8.54 -5.06
CA LEU A 582 25.79 -8.28 -6.31
C LEU A 582 26.71 -9.46 -6.67
N GLN A 583 27.39 -10.04 -5.68
CA GLN A 583 28.23 -11.23 -5.90
C GLN A 583 27.40 -12.42 -6.39
N VAL A 584 26.26 -12.67 -5.76
CA VAL A 584 25.30 -13.72 -6.15
C VAL A 584 24.79 -13.47 -7.57
N LEU A 585 24.44 -12.23 -7.92
CA LEU A 585 23.99 -11.89 -9.26
C LEU A 585 25.07 -12.16 -10.31
N ILE A 586 26.31 -11.68 -10.09
CA ILE A 586 27.42 -11.85 -11.04
C ILE A 586 27.71 -13.33 -11.29
N ASN A 587 27.82 -14.13 -10.22
CA ASN A 587 28.05 -15.57 -10.34
C ASN A 587 26.90 -16.24 -11.10
N ARG A 588 25.65 -15.87 -10.79
CA ARG A 588 24.48 -16.44 -11.44
C ARG A 588 24.40 -16.08 -12.91
N LEU A 589 24.67 -14.82 -13.28
CA LEU A 589 24.70 -14.38 -14.67
C LEU A 589 25.83 -15.07 -15.44
N ALA A 590 26.99 -15.31 -14.83
CA ALA A 590 28.09 -16.04 -15.46
C ALA A 590 27.71 -17.50 -15.77
N GLU A 591 27.10 -18.21 -14.81
CA GLU A 591 26.59 -19.57 -15.01
C GLU A 591 25.56 -19.64 -16.15
N LEU A 592 24.58 -18.74 -16.13
CA LEU A 592 23.52 -18.68 -17.14
C LEU A 592 24.07 -18.31 -18.52
N LEU A 593 25.05 -17.40 -18.59
CA LEU A 593 25.73 -17.04 -19.84
C LEU A 593 26.47 -18.23 -20.45
N PHE A 594 27.21 -18.98 -19.63
CA PHE A 594 27.92 -20.17 -20.07
C PHE A 594 26.95 -21.22 -20.63
N GLU A 595 25.82 -21.42 -19.95
CA GLU A 595 24.76 -22.33 -20.40
C GLU A 595 24.17 -21.91 -21.75
N VAL A 596 23.79 -20.63 -21.88
CA VAL A 596 23.22 -20.10 -23.14
C VAL A 596 24.25 -20.13 -24.27
N GLN A 597 25.54 -19.90 -23.99
CA GLN A 597 26.60 -20.08 -24.97
C GLN A 597 26.68 -21.55 -25.44
N GLY A 598 26.67 -22.51 -24.52
CA GLY A 598 26.63 -23.94 -24.86
C GLY A 598 25.40 -24.32 -25.68
N MET A 599 24.27 -23.66 -25.45
CA MET A 599 23.06 -23.81 -26.27
C MET A 599 23.17 -23.20 -27.67
N ARG A 600 23.96 -22.14 -27.86
CA ARG A 600 24.14 -21.45 -29.15
C ARG A 600 25.16 -22.11 -30.05
N VAL A 601 26.18 -22.74 -29.46
CA VAL A 601 27.13 -23.56 -30.20
C VAL A 601 26.38 -24.80 -30.68
N GLY A 602 26.06 -24.84 -31.98
CA GLY A 602 25.46 -26.03 -32.60
C GLY A 602 26.33 -27.26 -32.41
N THR A 603 25.82 -28.45 -32.75
CA THR A 603 26.66 -29.65 -32.89
C THR A 603 27.88 -29.29 -33.74
N PHE A 604 29.07 -29.32 -33.13
CA PHE A 604 30.31 -29.17 -33.87
C PHE A 604 30.31 -30.16 -35.04
N LEU A 605 30.86 -29.78 -36.20
CA LEU A 605 31.10 -30.73 -37.28
C LEU A 605 31.90 -31.95 -36.78
N ASP A 606 32.75 -31.74 -35.76
CA ASP A 606 33.53 -32.77 -35.07
C ASP A 606 32.72 -33.72 -34.18
N ASN A 607 31.47 -33.35 -33.83
CA ASN A 607 30.54 -34.18 -33.05
C ASN A 607 29.54 -34.95 -33.93
N LEU A 608 29.63 -34.82 -35.25
CA LEU A 608 28.87 -35.68 -36.15
C LEU A 608 29.55 -37.05 -36.20
N PRO A 609 28.80 -38.16 -36.04
CA PRO A 609 29.37 -39.49 -36.25
C PRO A 609 29.99 -39.57 -37.64
N SER A 610 31.14 -40.23 -37.76
CA SER A 610 31.92 -40.38 -39.00
C SER A 610 31.12 -40.94 -40.19
N ASP A 611 29.94 -41.50 -39.93
CA ASP A 611 29.02 -42.03 -40.93
C ASP A 611 28.19 -40.95 -41.65
N HIS A 612 28.04 -39.74 -41.10
CA HIS A 612 27.39 -38.61 -41.79
C HIS A 612 28.28 -37.93 -42.85
N LEU A 613 29.60 -38.17 -42.82
CA LEU A 613 30.55 -37.63 -43.81
C LEU A 613 30.49 -38.36 -45.17
N LYS A 614 29.69 -39.43 -45.31
CA LYS A 614 29.62 -40.25 -46.53
C LYS A 614 28.50 -39.90 -47.51
N SER A 615 27.62 -38.96 -47.19
CA SER A 615 26.56 -38.55 -48.12
C SER A 615 26.43 -37.03 -48.17
N ASN A 616 26.90 -36.45 -49.28
CA ASN A 616 26.77 -35.06 -49.71
C ASN A 616 27.59 -34.00 -48.95
N THR A 617 28.90 -34.20 -48.85
CA THR A 617 29.83 -33.08 -48.61
C THR A 617 29.89 -32.21 -49.87
N VAL A 618 29.16 -31.10 -49.89
CA VAL A 618 29.32 -30.05 -50.91
C VAL A 618 30.50 -29.18 -50.51
N TYR A 619 31.63 -29.32 -51.20
CA TYR A 619 32.73 -28.37 -51.08
C TYR A 619 32.30 -27.05 -51.74
N ALA A 620 31.92 -26.06 -50.93
CA ALA A 620 31.77 -24.70 -51.40
C ALA A 620 33.18 -24.09 -51.58
N PHE A 621 33.72 -24.19 -52.79
CA PHE A 621 34.90 -23.42 -53.17
C PHE A 621 34.49 -21.96 -53.34
N ALA A 622 34.97 -21.08 -52.47
CA ALA A 622 34.87 -19.65 -52.69
C ALA A 622 35.75 -19.29 -53.91
N GLN A 623 35.11 -19.14 -55.06
CA GLN A 623 35.77 -18.64 -56.26
C GLN A 623 36.10 -17.17 -56.03
N SER A 624 37.38 -16.87 -55.82
CA SER A 624 37.89 -15.49 -55.74
C SER A 624 37.43 -14.72 -56.98
N ALA A 625 36.67 -13.65 -56.75
CA ALA A 625 36.22 -12.74 -57.79
C ALA A 625 37.39 -11.86 -58.25
N HIS A 626 38.38 -12.44 -58.92
CA HIS A 626 39.35 -11.68 -59.69
C HIS A 626 39.58 -12.32 -61.07
N HIS A 627 39.35 -11.48 -62.08
CA HIS A 627 39.63 -11.62 -63.51
C HIS A 627 38.65 -12.39 -64.40
N LYS A 628 37.61 -11.66 -64.84
CA LYS A 628 37.03 -11.83 -66.20
C LYS A 628 36.94 -10.48 -66.93
N LYS A 629 38.08 -10.09 -67.51
CA LYS A 629 38.25 -9.37 -68.79
C LYS A 629 39.56 -10.00 -69.33
N GLN A 630 39.67 -10.60 -70.50
CA GLN A 630 39.21 -10.16 -71.82
C GLN A 630 39.58 -11.25 -72.86
N GLY A 631 38.87 -11.27 -73.99
CA GLY A 631 39.20 -11.99 -75.24
C GLY A 631 37.90 -12.44 -75.92
N ASP A 632 37.57 -12.11 -77.16
CA ASP A 632 38.26 -11.38 -78.24
C ASP A 632 37.21 -10.99 -79.30
N SER A 633 37.34 -9.82 -79.95
CA SER A 633 36.99 -9.61 -81.37
C SER A 633 37.27 -8.18 -81.85
N SER A 634 38.42 -8.04 -82.52
CA SER A 634 38.57 -7.44 -83.87
C SER A 634 37.91 -6.08 -84.19
N ARG A 635 38.74 -5.01 -84.24
CA ARG A 635 39.17 -4.32 -85.49
C ARG A 635 40.16 -3.17 -85.19
N GLN A 636 41.31 -3.24 -85.86
CA GLN A 636 42.42 -2.27 -86.00
C GLN A 636 42.01 -0.91 -86.65
N PRO A 637 42.95 0.04 -86.93
CA PRO A 637 44.05 0.58 -86.12
C PRO A 637 44.16 2.13 -86.23
N ASN A 638 44.90 2.81 -85.32
CA ASN A 638 46.09 3.63 -85.66
C ASN A 638 46.53 4.64 -84.57
N ARG A 639 47.87 4.72 -84.48
CA ARG A 639 48.75 5.87 -84.16
C ARG A 639 49.09 6.23 -82.70
N THR A 640 50.34 5.84 -82.34
CA THR A 640 51.48 6.66 -81.85
C THR A 640 51.22 7.67 -80.71
N THR A 641 51.98 7.74 -79.61
CA THR A 641 53.45 7.82 -79.48
C THR A 641 53.91 7.86 -78.00
N ARG A 642 55.15 7.39 -77.72
CA ARG A 642 56.13 7.81 -76.66
C ARG A 642 55.92 7.48 -75.16
N ALA A 643 56.54 6.36 -74.74
CA ALA A 643 57.64 6.14 -73.76
C ALA A 643 58.20 7.30 -72.87
N PRO A 644 59.14 7.03 -71.91
CA PRO A 644 59.05 6.23 -70.67
C PRO A 644 59.82 6.88 -69.46
N ALA A 645 59.88 6.21 -68.29
CA ALA A 645 60.95 6.21 -67.24
C ALA A 645 60.32 6.19 -65.82
N GLY A 646 60.80 5.47 -64.79
CA GLY A 646 61.92 4.54 -64.56
C GLY A 646 61.57 3.70 -63.30
N MET A 647 61.98 2.44 -63.18
CA MET A 647 63.18 1.94 -62.44
C MET A 647 63.25 2.43 -60.97
N VAL A 648 63.56 1.65 -59.92
CA VAL A 648 64.00 0.25 -59.73
C VAL A 648 64.02 -0.01 -58.21
N ASN A 649 63.64 -1.24 -57.79
CA ASN A 649 64.23 -2.16 -56.78
C ASN A 649 64.72 -1.62 -55.40
N THR A 650 64.80 -2.35 -54.27
CA THR A 650 64.52 -3.74 -53.84
C THR A 650 64.77 -3.82 -52.32
N THR A 651 64.09 -4.79 -51.68
CA THR A 651 64.52 -5.66 -50.56
C THR A 651 64.93 -5.09 -49.19
N GLY A 652 64.27 -5.64 -48.15
CA GLY A 652 64.80 -5.69 -46.78
C GLY A 652 63.79 -6.29 -45.80
N VAL A 653 63.78 -7.62 -45.68
CA VAL A 653 62.99 -8.38 -44.71
C VAL A 653 63.63 -8.32 -43.33
N THR A 654 62.88 -7.97 -42.28
CA THR A 654 63.00 -8.56 -40.93
C THR A 654 61.70 -8.42 -40.14
N ARG A 655 61.54 -9.38 -39.23
CA ARG A 655 60.35 -9.85 -38.52
C ARG A 655 60.28 -9.21 -37.11
N VAL A 656 59.07 -9.20 -36.52
CA VAL A 656 58.71 -9.29 -35.07
C VAL A 656 57.75 -8.19 -34.57
N GLU A 657 56.54 -8.66 -34.26
CA GLU A 657 55.59 -8.40 -33.14
C GLU A 657 55.21 -6.99 -32.62
N ASN A 658 53.88 -6.84 -32.49
CA ASN A 658 53.11 -6.19 -31.42
C ASN A 658 53.21 -4.66 -31.23
N GLY A 659 52.33 -3.94 -31.95
CA GLY A 659 51.96 -2.56 -31.65
C GLY A 659 50.62 -2.47 -30.92
N SER A 660 50.68 -2.26 -29.60
CA SER A 660 49.62 -1.66 -28.79
C SER A 660 49.90 -0.16 -28.70
N CYS A 661 48.98 0.69 -29.16
CA CYS A 661 49.03 2.13 -28.93
C CYS A 661 47.72 2.59 -28.29
N CYS A 662 47.85 3.07 -27.06
CA CYS A 662 46.88 3.88 -26.33
C CYS A 662 46.79 5.28 -26.98
N VAL A 663 45.60 5.87 -26.96
CA VAL A 663 45.42 7.33 -27.06
C VAL A 663 44.46 7.76 -25.96
N GLU A 664 44.93 8.73 -25.18
CA GLU A 664 44.33 9.31 -23.98
C GLU A 664 43.21 10.30 -24.33
N ASN A 665 42.23 10.41 -23.42
CA ASN A 665 41.16 11.38 -23.44
C ASN A 665 41.58 12.64 -22.66
N GLU A 666 41.69 13.77 -23.36
CA GLU A 666 41.64 15.10 -22.77
C GLU A 666 40.45 15.85 -23.37
N LEU A 667 39.42 16.10 -22.57
CA LEU A 667 38.59 17.30 -22.69
C LEU A 667 37.77 17.40 -21.42
N PHE A 668 37.98 18.46 -20.64
CA PHE A 668 37.02 19.25 -19.86
C PHE A 668 37.74 19.88 -18.68
N ASP A 669 38.01 21.18 -18.79
CA ASP A 669 38.20 22.02 -17.62
C ASP A 669 37.57 23.41 -17.83
N GLN A 670 36.90 23.85 -16.77
CA GLN A 670 36.54 25.23 -16.34
C GLN A 670 35.45 26.05 -17.05
N SER A 671 34.38 26.37 -16.30
CA SER A 671 34.21 27.68 -15.63
C SER A 671 32.87 27.77 -14.87
N GLY A 672 32.87 28.41 -13.70
CA GLY A 672 31.68 28.60 -12.85
C GLY A 672 31.23 30.06 -12.74
N LEU A 673 30.05 30.32 -12.15
CA LEU A 673 29.77 31.56 -11.43
C LEU A 673 28.60 31.44 -10.45
N ARG A 674 28.82 31.97 -9.24
CA ARG A 674 27.92 32.04 -8.07
C ARG A 674 27.00 33.26 -8.14
N THR A 675 25.77 33.13 -7.63
CA THR A 675 25.12 34.19 -6.80
C THR A 675 24.18 33.58 -5.75
N LYS A 676 24.30 34.04 -4.50
CA LYS A 676 23.57 33.61 -3.29
C LYS A 676 22.36 34.50 -3.01
N GLY A 677 21.31 33.95 -2.41
CA GLY A 677 20.26 34.68 -1.69
C GLY A 677 19.53 33.79 -0.68
N THR A 678 19.57 34.15 0.60
CA THR A 678 19.08 33.40 1.77
C THR A 678 17.79 34.00 2.34
N ASN A 679 16.77 33.18 2.66
CA ASN A 679 15.76 33.42 3.71
C ASN A 679 14.81 32.21 3.86
N VAL A 680 15.11 31.24 4.75
CA VAL A 680 14.24 30.05 5.00
C VAL A 680 13.99 29.76 6.49
N GLU A 681 14.69 30.37 7.44
CA GLU A 681 14.59 29.98 8.86
C GLU A 681 13.31 30.40 9.61
N ALA A 682 12.40 31.17 9.00
CA ALA A 682 11.16 31.59 9.67
C ALA A 682 9.98 30.59 9.55
N VAL A 683 10.07 29.56 8.70
CA VAL A 683 8.91 28.70 8.35
C VAL A 683 8.83 27.41 9.18
N ALA A 684 9.95 26.94 9.75
CA ALA A 684 10.00 25.69 10.51
C ALA A 684 9.23 25.76 11.84
N THR A 685 9.28 26.90 12.53
CA THR A 685 8.63 27.09 13.83
C THR A 685 7.10 27.23 13.72
N ALA A 686 6.58 27.68 12.57
CA ALA A 686 5.15 27.81 12.32
C ALA A 686 4.44 26.46 12.02
N ARG A 687 5.16 25.49 11.45
CA ARG A 687 4.62 24.16 11.11
C ARG A 687 4.28 23.32 12.36
N GLN A 688 5.06 23.45 13.41
CA GLN A 688 4.90 22.67 14.64
C GLN A 688 3.73 23.16 15.52
N ILE A 689 3.46 24.47 15.51
CA ILE A 689 2.39 25.10 16.31
C ILE A 689 1.00 24.81 15.70
N ASN A 690 0.88 24.78 14.37
CA ASN A 690 -0.40 24.52 13.70
C ASN A 690 -0.86 23.05 13.76
N GLY A 691 0.07 22.08 13.78
CA GLY A 691 -0.26 20.66 13.94
C GLY A 691 -0.86 20.35 15.32
N MET A 692 -0.32 20.93 16.39
CA MET A 692 -0.87 20.77 17.74
C MET A 692 -2.27 21.37 17.90
N ASN A 693 -2.58 22.48 17.22
CA ASN A 693 -3.88 23.13 17.31
C ASN A 693 -4.98 22.36 16.56
N LEU A 694 -4.68 21.78 15.39
CA LEU A 694 -5.61 20.90 14.69
C LEU A 694 -5.88 19.63 15.47
N ARG A 695 -4.85 19.01 16.07
CA ARG A 695 -5.02 17.86 16.97
C ARG A 695 -5.88 18.20 18.19
N ARG A 696 -5.62 19.32 18.89
CA ARG A 696 -6.47 19.76 20.01
C ARG A 696 -7.90 20.07 19.58
N ASN A 697 -8.10 20.60 18.37
CA ASN A 697 -9.44 20.90 17.86
C ASN A 697 -10.18 19.63 17.42
N ALA A 698 -9.50 18.67 16.80
CA ALA A 698 -10.03 17.35 16.52
C ALA A 698 -10.33 16.61 17.83
N GLU A 699 -9.44 16.67 18.82
CA GLU A 699 -9.61 16.11 20.16
C GLU A 699 -10.84 16.70 20.87
N LYS A 700 -10.99 18.02 20.92
CA LYS A 700 -12.17 18.68 21.49
C LYS A 700 -13.47 18.31 20.76
N ARG A 701 -13.42 18.24 19.43
CA ARG A 701 -14.62 17.90 18.62
C ARG A 701 -14.98 16.43 18.78
N LEU A 702 -14.00 15.53 18.81
CA LEU A 702 -14.17 14.09 19.00
C LEU A 702 -14.61 13.71 20.42
N THR A 703 -14.21 14.49 21.43
CA THR A 703 -14.47 14.19 22.86
C THR A 703 -15.56 15.03 23.51
N ASN A 704 -16.27 15.91 22.79
CA ASN A 704 -17.31 16.78 23.36
C ASN A 704 -18.41 15.99 24.09
N ILE A 705 -18.21 15.83 25.40
CA ILE A 705 -19.15 15.38 26.42
C ILE A 705 -19.75 16.67 26.98
N GLU A 706 -20.99 16.98 26.60
CA GLU A 706 -21.74 18.05 27.26
C GLU A 706 -22.10 17.60 28.68
N ASN A 707 -21.57 18.28 29.69
CA ASN A 707 -22.06 18.19 31.07
C ASN A 707 -23.31 19.07 31.23
N PRO A 708 -24.50 18.53 31.52
CA PRO A 708 -25.67 19.32 31.82
C PRO A 708 -25.71 19.61 33.33
N ALA A 709 -24.79 20.43 33.81
CA ALA A 709 -24.78 20.87 35.20
C ALA A 709 -24.07 22.22 35.28
N ASN A 710 -24.74 23.27 34.82
CA ASN A 710 -24.62 24.66 35.31
C ASN A 710 -25.45 25.57 34.40
N ALA A 711 -26.78 25.46 34.53
CA ALA A 711 -27.71 26.48 34.08
C ALA A 711 -28.58 26.86 35.28
N THR A 712 -28.05 27.73 36.13
CA THR A 712 -28.82 28.46 37.12
C THR A 712 -28.96 29.91 36.66
N ASN A 713 -30.22 30.29 36.43
CA ASN A 713 -30.67 31.67 36.22
C ASN A 713 -30.17 32.61 37.34
N PRO A 714 -30.14 33.93 37.08
CA PRO A 714 -31.26 34.69 37.61
C PRO A 714 -31.80 35.79 36.68
N THR A 715 -33.11 36.00 36.81
CA THR A 715 -33.93 37.09 36.30
C THR A 715 -33.86 38.31 37.24
N VAL A 716 -34.15 39.51 36.71
CA VAL A 716 -34.83 40.69 37.31
C VAL A 716 -34.13 42.05 37.00
N ILE A 717 -34.93 42.94 36.38
CA ILE A 717 -34.77 44.33 35.90
C ILE A 717 -35.09 45.29 37.11
N PRO A 718 -34.66 46.59 37.26
CA PRO A 718 -34.81 47.66 36.26
C PRO A 718 -33.92 48.94 36.26
N SER A 719 -33.96 49.63 35.11
CA SER A 719 -34.00 51.11 34.86
C SER A 719 -32.97 52.09 35.46
N ASN A 720 -32.35 52.90 34.58
CA ASN A 720 -32.35 54.38 34.49
C ASN A 720 -31.00 55.06 34.13
N GLN A 721 -31.07 55.80 33.02
CA GLN A 721 -30.61 57.18 32.78
C GLN A 721 -29.11 57.62 32.83
N THR A 722 -28.79 58.33 31.74
CA THR A 722 -27.99 59.57 31.58
C THR A 722 -26.48 59.54 31.33
N ASN A 723 -26.16 60.09 30.14
CA ASN A 723 -25.13 61.07 29.78
C ASN A 723 -23.65 60.67 29.69
N GLY A 724 -23.02 61.10 28.59
CA GLY A 724 -21.61 61.49 28.58
C GLY A 724 -20.86 61.23 27.28
N ASP A 725 -20.85 62.22 26.39
CA ASP A 725 -19.99 62.36 25.21
C ASP A 725 -18.49 62.11 25.48
N ASN A 726 -17.75 61.49 24.54
CA ASN A 726 -16.93 62.22 23.55
C ASN A 726 -15.84 61.36 22.87
N SER A 727 -15.62 61.72 21.59
CA SER A 727 -14.34 61.77 20.86
C SER A 727 -13.71 60.48 20.30
N GLY A 728 -13.66 60.40 18.96
CA GLY A 728 -12.74 59.53 18.23
C GLY A 728 -12.87 59.59 16.71
N ARG A 729 -12.42 60.70 16.10
CA ARG A 729 -12.41 60.97 14.65
C ARG A 729 -11.68 59.90 13.81
N ASN A 730 -12.36 59.50 12.74
CA ASN A 730 -11.88 59.17 11.38
C ASN A 730 -10.41 59.50 11.04
N THR A 731 -9.71 58.52 10.43
CA THR A 731 -9.12 58.72 9.09
C THR A 731 -9.12 57.44 8.27
N ARG A 732 -9.81 57.55 7.14
CA ARG A 732 -9.93 56.69 5.97
C ARG A 732 -8.65 56.82 5.14
N LYS A 733 -8.07 55.73 4.63
CA LYS A 733 -7.40 55.73 3.31
C LYS A 733 -7.34 54.33 2.71
N LYS A 734 -7.91 54.23 1.51
CA LYS A 734 -8.06 53.05 0.66
C LYS A 734 -7.17 53.26 -0.57
N ARG A 735 -6.75 52.13 -1.16
CA ARG A 735 -6.22 51.89 -2.52
C ARG A 735 -4.73 51.98 -2.77
N GLY A 736 -4.25 50.93 -3.44
CA GLY A 736 -3.01 50.89 -4.20
C GLY A 736 -2.76 49.52 -4.81
N THR A 737 -3.56 49.11 -5.79
CA THR A 737 -3.23 48.09 -6.79
C THR A 737 -2.03 48.52 -7.62
N LYS A 738 -1.11 47.60 -7.92
CA LYS A 738 -0.29 47.65 -9.15
C LYS A 738 0.24 46.26 -9.50
N HIS A 739 -0.08 45.85 -10.73
CA HIS A 739 0.61 44.82 -11.50
C HIS A 739 2.12 45.00 -11.46
N ARG A 740 2.85 43.90 -11.29
CA ARG A 740 3.54 43.24 -12.41
C ARG A 740 3.76 41.78 -12.08
#